data_AF-A0A924TJ64-F1
#
_entry.id   AF-A0A924TJ64-F1
#
_cell.length_a   1.000
_cell.length_b   1.000
_cell.length_c   1.000
_cell.angle_alpha   90.00
_cell.angle_beta   90.00
_cell.angle_gamma   90.00
#
_symmetry.space_group_name_H-M   'P 1'
#
loop_
_entity.id
_entity.type
_entity.pdbx_description
1 polymer ?
#
loop_
_entity_poly.entity_id
_entity_poly.type
_entity_poly.pdbx_seq_one_letter_code
_entity_poly.pdbx_strand_id
1 'polypeptide(L)'
;RAAKMVCLDLDHPEIMEFINWKVGEEKKVAALVAAGYDNSYEGEAYSTVAGQNSNNSIRIPNEFFKVLEQDGDWELKARTDGRIMKKIPAREVWNQIAYAAWACADPGTQYDTTINEWHTCPKGGRINASNPCSEYMFLDNTACNLASINLRKFFDESTNKLDVEGIEYMSRLWTVVLEISVLMAQFPSKEVAQLSYDYRTLGLGFANLGTVLMISGIPYDSEEARGIAGAVSAVITGVAYKTSAEMASFLGTFDKYEDNKIDMLRVMRNHRAAAYDASEAYDGLQIKPQGINAKYCPDFLLKAATKAWDDAVQMGEKYGYRNAQTTVIAPTGTIGLVMDCDTTGVEPDFALVKFKKLSGGGYFKIINSAVPNALKKLGYSQKEMDAIEKYAVGSASFDGAPFISTQTLLAKGFLPEEIAKLNNAAKAAFEIGFIFNRYALGDACLQRLGFNEDQYGDFSFNMLEGLGFTDDEIDAANDYICGAMTVEGAPYLKNENLPVFDCANKCGKKGERFIHAHGHIRMMAACQPFLSGAISKTINLPHEATIEEIADCYKMSWELGLKANALYRDGSKLSQPLSNKSDKKKKTEEEKEQQVASSKLQDTSNQQLVTSNDSNIVDLTKLTVEELLEEVNKRMTASTDTKLKRELSRIVERKSLPAKRRGYTQKAKINGQVLFLRTGEYADGTLGEIFIDLAKEGSTLRSLMNCFAISISVGLQYGVPLEEFVEKFVFTKFEPAGMVDHPNIKTTTSLVDFIFRALAFDYLDRTDLVHVLNKPEVENTGQDDDVTFIGQPELSSIRVTASANTTPALQQQKLQLTTAIIKTDYGMHAVNAAAKSMQSDAPSCNTCGHITVRSGTCYKCLNCGNSMGCS
;
A
#
# COMPACT_ATOMS: atom_id res chain seq x y z
N ARG A 1 -5.68 2.64 10.08
CA ARG A 1 -6.42 1.35 9.98
C ARG A 1 -5.37 0.26 9.83
N ALA A 2 -5.21 -0.65 10.79
CA ALA A 2 -4.24 -1.75 10.68
C ALA A 2 -4.89 -2.94 9.96
N ALA A 3 -4.21 -3.52 8.96
CA ALA A 3 -4.68 -4.73 8.27
C ALA A 3 -4.16 -5.97 9.02
N LYS A 4 -5.04 -6.92 9.33
CA LYS A 4 -4.70 -8.19 10.00
C LYS A 4 -5.13 -9.37 9.12
N MET A 5 -4.43 -10.50 9.19
CA MET A 5 -4.98 -11.79 8.72
C MET A 5 -5.47 -12.57 9.93
N VAL A 6 -6.68 -13.11 9.86
CA VAL A 6 -7.18 -14.09 10.81
C VAL A 6 -7.21 -15.44 10.10
N CYS A 7 -6.43 -16.39 10.61
CA CYS A 7 -6.39 -17.77 10.09
C CYS A 7 -7.03 -18.72 11.09
N LEU A 8 -7.81 -19.69 10.60
CA LEU A 8 -8.34 -20.78 11.43
C LEU A 8 -8.10 -22.14 10.78
N ASP A 9 -7.64 -23.11 11.57
CA ASP A 9 -7.50 -24.50 11.12
C ASP A 9 -8.86 -25.14 10.85
N LEU A 10 -8.98 -25.87 9.74
CA LEU A 10 -10.27 -26.37 9.25
C LEU A 10 -10.94 -27.39 10.20
N ASP A 11 -10.20 -28.05 11.07
CA ASP A 11 -10.73 -28.95 12.11
C ASP A 11 -11.12 -28.21 13.40
N HIS A 12 -11.20 -26.88 13.41
CA HIS A 12 -11.58 -26.11 14.61
C HIS A 12 -13.07 -26.32 14.95
N PRO A 13 -13.46 -26.45 16.24
CA PRO A 13 -14.87 -26.64 16.62
C PRO A 13 -15.82 -25.53 16.14
N GLU A 14 -15.30 -24.32 15.98
CA GLU A 14 -16.04 -23.12 15.56
C GLU A 14 -15.84 -22.79 14.06
N ILE A 15 -15.27 -23.71 13.26
CA ILE A 15 -14.91 -23.43 11.86
C ILE A 15 -16.11 -22.96 11.01
N MET A 16 -17.30 -23.51 11.23
CA MET A 16 -18.49 -23.18 10.45
C MET A 16 -18.98 -21.75 10.70
N GLU A 17 -18.84 -21.27 11.95
CA GLU A 17 -19.16 -19.89 12.31
C GLU A 17 -18.11 -18.94 11.72
N PHE A 18 -16.83 -19.32 11.79
CA PHE A 18 -15.75 -18.53 11.20
C PHE A 18 -15.89 -18.36 9.68
N ILE A 19 -16.21 -19.44 8.96
CA ILE A 19 -16.45 -19.41 7.50
C ILE A 19 -17.59 -18.43 7.16
N ASN A 20 -18.68 -18.46 7.93
CA ASN A 20 -19.87 -17.64 7.65
C ASN A 20 -19.87 -16.25 8.30
N TRP A 21 -18.85 -15.93 9.11
CA TRP A 21 -18.83 -14.70 9.90
C TRP A 21 -18.99 -13.46 9.03
N LYS A 22 -18.17 -13.32 7.98
CA LYS A 22 -18.22 -12.15 7.08
C LYS A 22 -19.44 -12.13 6.18
N VAL A 23 -20.03 -13.28 5.86
CA VAL A 23 -21.33 -13.33 5.18
C VAL A 23 -22.40 -12.63 6.02
N GLY A 24 -22.38 -12.85 7.33
CA GLY A 24 -23.24 -12.15 8.29
C GLY A 24 -22.98 -10.65 8.35
N GLU A 25 -21.71 -10.23 8.36
CA GLU A 25 -21.34 -8.81 8.39
C GLU A 25 -21.73 -8.07 7.09
N GLU A 26 -21.52 -8.65 5.90
CA GLU A 26 -21.95 -8.02 4.64
C GLU A 26 -23.48 -7.90 4.55
N LYS A 27 -24.26 -8.83 5.13
CA LYS A 27 -25.72 -8.67 5.24
C LYS A 27 -26.10 -7.46 6.09
N LYS A 28 -25.36 -7.19 7.17
CA LYS A 28 -25.57 -5.99 8.00
C LYS A 28 -25.23 -4.73 7.21
N VAL A 29 -24.11 -4.73 6.48
CA VAL A 29 -23.74 -3.60 5.59
C VAL A 29 -24.86 -3.35 4.58
N ALA A 30 -25.35 -4.39 3.89
CA ALA A 30 -26.43 -4.24 2.92
C ALA A 30 -27.71 -3.63 3.53
N ALA A 31 -28.06 -4.04 4.76
CA ALA A 31 -29.20 -3.46 5.48
C ALA A 31 -28.98 -1.98 5.85
N LEU A 32 -27.76 -1.60 6.25
CA LEU A 32 -27.40 -0.20 6.52
C LEU A 32 -27.43 0.63 5.24
N VAL A 33 -26.87 0.14 4.14
CA VAL A 33 -26.89 0.83 2.85
C VAL A 33 -28.33 1.02 2.36
N ALA A 34 -29.20 0.01 2.53
CA ALA A 34 -30.63 0.11 2.22
C ALA A 34 -31.35 1.17 3.09
N ALA A 35 -30.87 1.41 4.31
CA ALA A 35 -31.35 2.47 5.19
C ALA A 35 -30.77 3.87 4.85
N GLY A 36 -29.91 3.99 3.84
CA GLY A 36 -29.34 5.25 3.36
C GLY A 36 -27.95 5.59 3.91
N TYR A 37 -27.30 4.69 4.65
CA TYR A 37 -25.94 4.90 5.13
C TYR A 37 -24.91 4.82 3.99
N ASP A 38 -23.85 5.63 4.10
CA ASP A 38 -22.78 5.66 3.10
C ASP A 38 -22.10 4.30 2.96
N ASN A 39 -22.10 3.78 1.72
CA ASN A 39 -21.53 2.49 1.35
C ASN A 39 -20.05 2.58 0.97
N SER A 40 -19.42 3.75 1.03
CA SER A 40 -17.99 3.88 0.77
C SER A 40 -17.19 3.00 1.75
N TYR A 41 -16.01 2.51 1.35
CA TYR A 41 -15.19 1.64 2.22
C TYR A 41 -14.73 2.32 3.53
N GLU A 42 -14.76 3.66 3.57
CA GLU A 42 -14.54 4.51 4.76
C GLU A 42 -15.86 5.05 5.35
N GLY A 43 -16.99 4.69 4.76
CA GLY A 43 -18.32 5.14 5.12
C GLY A 43 -18.83 4.52 6.41
N GLU A 44 -19.93 5.08 6.90
CA GLU A 44 -20.54 4.70 8.18
C GLU A 44 -21.00 3.24 8.18
N ALA A 45 -21.54 2.72 7.06
CA ALA A 45 -21.99 1.33 6.98
C ALA A 45 -20.85 0.34 7.21
N TYR A 46 -19.70 0.55 6.58
CA TYR A 46 -18.54 -0.32 6.73
C TYR A 46 -17.77 -0.10 8.05
N SER A 47 -17.88 1.09 8.66
CA SER A 47 -17.22 1.40 9.92
C SER A 47 -17.89 0.78 11.16
N THR A 48 -19.15 0.35 11.03
CA THR A 48 -19.98 -0.16 12.15
C THR A 48 -20.03 -1.68 12.25
N VAL A 49 -19.62 -2.40 11.21
CA VAL A 49 -19.61 -3.87 11.17
C VAL A 49 -18.25 -4.47 11.53
N ALA A 50 -18.24 -5.70 12.03
CA ALA A 50 -17.01 -6.35 12.48
C ALA A 50 -16.19 -6.91 11.29
N GLY A 51 -14.90 -7.20 11.52
CA GLY A 51 -14.07 -7.94 10.56
C GLY A 51 -13.65 -7.20 9.28
N GLN A 52 -14.04 -5.92 9.09
CA GLN A 52 -13.69 -5.14 7.89
C GLN A 52 -12.21 -4.73 7.82
N ASN A 53 -11.45 -4.92 8.90
CA ASN A 53 -10.01 -4.63 8.98
C ASN A 53 -9.16 -5.91 8.95
N SER A 54 -9.80 -7.06 8.77
CA SER A 54 -9.13 -8.33 8.64
C SER A 54 -9.39 -8.97 7.29
N ASN A 55 -8.39 -9.67 6.78
CA ASN A 55 -8.58 -10.73 5.80
C ASN A 55 -8.79 -12.04 6.57
N ASN A 56 -9.68 -12.91 6.11
CA ASN A 56 -9.93 -14.19 6.78
C ASN A 56 -9.45 -15.32 5.88
N SER A 57 -8.73 -16.29 6.44
CA SER A 57 -8.29 -17.49 5.73
C SER A 57 -8.53 -18.75 6.54
N ILE A 58 -8.68 -19.88 5.87
CA ILE A 58 -8.75 -21.20 6.49
C ILE A 58 -7.51 -22.04 6.14
N ARG A 59 -7.01 -22.81 7.10
CA ARG A 59 -5.89 -23.76 6.90
C ARG A 59 -6.45 -25.14 6.57
N ILE A 60 -6.27 -25.59 5.33
CA ILE A 60 -6.83 -26.84 4.82
C ILE A 60 -5.71 -27.90 4.70
N PRO A 61 -5.75 -29.00 5.47
CA PRO A 61 -4.79 -30.09 5.30
C PRO A 61 -5.11 -30.96 4.07
N ASN A 62 -4.11 -31.63 3.51
CA ASN A 62 -4.29 -32.54 2.37
C ASN A 62 -5.27 -33.69 2.69
N GLU A 63 -5.37 -34.09 3.96
CA GLU A 63 -6.31 -35.12 4.41
C GLU A 63 -7.77 -34.73 4.17
N PHE A 64 -8.11 -33.43 4.28
CA PHE A 64 -9.48 -32.96 4.04
C PHE A 64 -9.96 -33.31 2.62
N PHE A 65 -9.10 -33.12 1.62
CA PHE A 65 -9.47 -33.43 0.23
C PHE A 65 -9.66 -34.93 0.00
N LYS A 66 -8.91 -35.80 0.71
CA LYS A 66 -9.12 -37.25 0.67
C LYS A 66 -10.46 -37.65 1.27
N VAL A 67 -10.80 -37.06 2.43
CA VAL A 67 -12.11 -37.28 3.08
C VAL A 67 -13.24 -36.74 2.21
N LEU A 68 -13.03 -35.58 1.58
CA LEU A 68 -13.97 -34.98 0.64
C LEU A 68 -14.20 -35.91 -0.55
N GLU A 69 -13.17 -36.43 -1.21
CA GLU A 69 -13.33 -37.35 -2.35
C GLU A 69 -14.05 -38.66 -1.98
N GLN A 70 -13.94 -39.10 -0.73
CA GLN A 70 -14.59 -40.31 -0.22
C GLN A 70 -16.01 -40.06 0.33
N ASP A 71 -16.51 -38.82 0.23
CA ASP A 71 -17.78 -38.38 0.84
C ASP A 71 -17.88 -38.72 2.34
N GLY A 72 -16.75 -38.60 3.06
CA GLY A 72 -16.65 -38.91 4.48
C GLY A 72 -17.01 -37.74 5.40
N ASP A 73 -16.99 -38.02 6.71
CA ASP A 73 -17.18 -37.02 7.76
C ASP A 73 -15.85 -36.37 8.15
N TRP A 74 -15.84 -35.04 8.21
CA TRP A 74 -14.76 -34.24 8.77
C TRP A 74 -14.92 -34.08 10.29
N GLU A 75 -13.84 -34.34 11.02
CA GLU A 75 -13.84 -34.33 12.48
C GLU A 75 -13.34 -32.98 13.01
N LEU A 76 -14.16 -32.30 13.82
CA LEU A 76 -13.78 -31.09 14.53
C LEU A 76 -13.20 -31.44 15.89
N LYS A 77 -12.01 -30.93 16.21
CA LYS A 77 -11.18 -31.37 17.33
C LYS A 77 -10.97 -30.26 18.36
N ALA A 78 -11.11 -30.58 19.64
CA ALA A 78 -10.81 -29.64 20.71
C ALA A 78 -9.33 -29.26 20.70
N ARG A 79 -9.02 -27.97 20.83
CA ARG A 79 -7.63 -27.48 20.82
C ARG A 79 -6.83 -27.81 22.08
N THR A 80 -7.51 -28.18 23.17
CA THR A 80 -6.88 -28.47 24.47
C THR A 80 -6.38 -29.91 24.60
N ASP A 81 -7.11 -30.88 24.05
CA ASP A 81 -6.83 -32.32 24.23
C ASP A 81 -6.97 -33.16 22.95
N GLY A 82 -7.32 -32.54 21.82
CA GLY A 82 -7.44 -33.20 20.52
C GLY A 82 -8.66 -34.11 20.36
N ARG A 83 -9.55 -34.20 21.37
CA ARG A 83 -10.74 -35.07 21.28
C ARG A 83 -11.68 -34.58 20.18
N ILE A 84 -12.39 -35.52 19.55
CA ILE A 84 -13.42 -35.21 18.56
C ILE A 84 -14.62 -34.60 19.28
N MET A 85 -14.95 -33.35 18.93
CA MET A 85 -16.07 -32.60 19.47
C MET A 85 -17.33 -32.79 18.63
N LYS A 86 -17.17 -32.83 17.29
CA LYS A 86 -18.26 -32.94 16.33
C LYS A 86 -17.75 -33.59 15.04
N LYS A 87 -18.63 -34.30 14.34
CA LYS A 87 -18.40 -34.74 12.96
C LYS A 87 -19.38 -34.03 12.04
N ILE A 88 -18.90 -33.55 10.90
CA ILE A 88 -19.70 -32.85 9.88
C ILE A 88 -19.32 -33.43 8.53
N PRO A 89 -20.28 -33.74 7.62
CA PRO A 89 -19.94 -34.19 6.28
C PRO A 89 -18.94 -33.24 5.61
N ALA A 90 -17.82 -33.74 5.09
CA ALA A 90 -16.79 -32.89 4.48
C ALA A 90 -17.34 -32.07 3.31
N ARG A 91 -18.33 -32.64 2.60
CA ARG A 91 -19.10 -31.98 1.53
C ARG A 91 -19.82 -30.72 2.02
N GLU A 92 -20.42 -30.76 3.21
CA GLU A 92 -21.11 -29.62 3.81
C GLU A 92 -20.12 -28.50 4.13
N VAL A 93 -18.98 -28.85 4.75
CA VAL A 93 -17.90 -27.89 5.04
C VAL A 93 -17.41 -27.23 3.75
N TRP A 94 -17.13 -28.03 2.71
CA TRP A 94 -16.67 -27.52 1.41
C TRP A 94 -17.67 -26.59 0.73
N ASN A 95 -18.96 -26.96 0.72
CA ASN A 95 -20.01 -26.14 0.15
C ASN A 95 -20.15 -24.80 0.88
N GLN A 96 -19.97 -24.78 2.21
CA GLN A 96 -20.01 -23.55 3.01
C GLN A 96 -18.80 -22.65 2.74
N ILE A 97 -17.60 -23.22 2.57
CA ILE A 97 -16.41 -22.46 2.16
C ILE A 97 -16.65 -21.78 0.81
N ALA A 98 -17.11 -22.54 -0.18
CA ALA A 98 -17.37 -22.02 -1.52
C ALA A 98 -18.46 -20.95 -1.52
N TYR A 99 -19.57 -21.18 -0.82
CA TYR A 99 -20.66 -20.22 -0.70
C TYR A 99 -20.20 -18.92 -0.01
N ALA A 100 -19.46 -19.01 1.09
CA ALA A 100 -18.98 -17.83 1.80
C ALA A 100 -18.04 -16.99 0.92
N ALA A 101 -17.06 -17.64 0.28
CA ALA A 101 -16.15 -16.96 -0.63
C ALA A 101 -16.87 -16.36 -1.85
N TRP A 102 -17.90 -17.03 -2.38
CA TRP A 102 -18.77 -16.48 -3.43
C TRP A 102 -19.55 -15.24 -2.96
N ALA A 103 -20.05 -15.27 -1.73
CA ALA A 103 -20.91 -14.23 -1.16
C ALA A 103 -20.12 -12.99 -0.73
N CYS A 104 -18.92 -13.15 -0.15
CA CYS A 104 -18.17 -12.04 0.45
C CYS A 104 -16.65 -12.01 0.18
N ALA A 105 -16.14 -12.83 -0.75
CA ALA A 105 -14.71 -12.97 -1.06
C ALA A 105 -13.81 -13.46 0.10
N ASP A 106 -14.42 -13.99 1.15
CA ASP A 106 -13.75 -14.55 2.33
C ASP A 106 -14.49 -15.85 2.72
N PRO A 107 -13.82 -16.87 3.26
CA PRO A 107 -12.39 -16.92 3.57
C PRO A 107 -11.52 -17.27 2.35
N GLY A 108 -10.29 -16.77 2.31
CA GLY A 108 -9.24 -17.33 1.46
C GLY A 108 -8.78 -18.71 1.95
N THR A 109 -8.01 -19.42 1.12
CA THR A 109 -7.47 -20.75 1.48
C THR A 109 -5.96 -20.72 1.65
N GLN A 110 -5.47 -21.47 2.63
CA GLN A 110 -4.06 -21.76 2.85
C GLN A 110 -3.89 -23.28 2.99
N TYR A 111 -3.08 -23.89 2.12
CA TYR A 111 -2.96 -25.34 2.03
C TYR A 111 -1.90 -25.84 3.01
N ASP A 112 -2.37 -26.22 4.19
CA ASP A 112 -1.55 -26.38 5.39
C ASP A 112 -0.42 -27.39 5.24
N THR A 113 -0.76 -28.57 4.71
CA THR A 113 0.20 -29.65 4.52
C THR A 113 1.23 -29.26 3.46
N THR A 114 0.79 -28.70 2.32
CA THR A 114 1.69 -28.19 1.26
C THR A 114 2.64 -27.14 1.80
N ILE A 115 2.17 -26.17 2.60
CA ILE A 115 3.01 -25.14 3.21
C ILE A 115 4.12 -25.77 4.06
N ASN A 116 3.77 -26.71 4.93
CA ASN A 116 4.72 -27.32 5.86
C ASN A 116 5.65 -28.35 5.20
N GLU A 117 5.21 -29.04 4.14
CA GLU A 117 6.05 -29.93 3.34
C GLU A 117 7.19 -29.17 2.64
N TRP A 118 6.98 -27.88 2.32
CA TRP A 118 7.97 -26.95 1.77
C TRP A 118 8.73 -26.12 2.83
N HIS A 119 8.52 -26.38 4.12
CA HIS A 119 9.16 -25.60 5.18
C HIS A 119 10.65 -25.90 5.28
N THR A 120 11.49 -24.86 5.18
CA THR A 120 12.94 -24.97 5.32
C THR A 120 13.42 -25.14 6.76
N CYS A 121 12.58 -24.83 7.77
CA CYS A 121 12.99 -24.81 9.18
C CYS A 121 12.01 -25.47 10.17
N PRO A 122 11.52 -26.70 9.91
CA PRO A 122 10.49 -27.34 10.73
C PRO A 122 10.94 -27.67 12.17
N LYS A 123 12.25 -27.69 12.47
CA LYS A 123 12.71 -27.86 13.86
C LYS A 123 12.45 -26.63 14.73
N GLY A 124 12.24 -25.47 14.11
CA GLY A 124 11.84 -24.24 14.79
C GLY A 124 10.36 -24.22 15.19
N GLY A 125 9.54 -25.09 14.60
CA GLY A 125 8.10 -25.13 14.81
C GLY A 125 7.34 -25.33 13.50
N ARG A 126 6.02 -25.42 13.62
CA ARG A 126 5.10 -25.48 12.48
C ARG A 126 4.82 -24.06 11.97
N ILE A 127 4.64 -23.89 10.66
CA ILE A 127 4.07 -22.66 10.10
C ILE A 127 2.57 -22.69 10.35
N ASN A 128 2.09 -21.86 11.29
CA ASN A 128 0.69 -21.85 11.71
C ASN A 128 -0.18 -20.91 10.88
N ALA A 129 0.39 -19.81 10.40
CA ALA A 129 -0.33 -18.80 9.63
C ALA A 129 0.60 -18.12 8.61
N SER A 130 0.02 -17.22 7.82
CA SER A 130 0.74 -16.31 6.95
C SER A 130 0.53 -14.85 7.40
N ASN A 131 1.22 -13.93 6.75
CA ASN A 131 1.03 -12.49 6.95
C ASN A 131 -0.30 -11.99 6.31
N PRO A 132 -0.66 -10.69 6.48
CA PRO A 132 -1.87 -10.08 5.89
C PRO A 132 -2.11 -10.31 4.39
N CYS A 133 -1.06 -10.61 3.65
CA CYS A 133 -1.07 -10.69 2.19
C CYS A 133 -0.89 -12.14 1.66
N SER A 134 -0.66 -13.13 2.52
CA SER A 134 -0.53 -14.56 2.20
C SER A 134 0.71 -14.98 1.37
N GLU A 135 1.72 -14.13 1.23
CA GLU A 135 3.00 -14.44 0.58
C GLU A 135 4.10 -14.88 1.55
N TYR A 136 4.04 -14.45 2.81
CA TYR A 136 5.07 -14.78 3.79
C TYR A 136 4.66 -16.02 4.59
N MET A 137 5.35 -17.14 4.35
CA MET A 137 5.03 -18.44 4.95
C MET A 137 6.19 -18.90 5.81
N PHE A 138 6.26 -18.37 7.03
CA PHE A 138 7.31 -18.70 7.97
C PHE A 138 6.79 -18.75 9.42
N LEU A 139 7.68 -19.02 10.36
CA LEU A 139 7.36 -19.19 11.78
C LEU A 139 6.65 -17.98 12.37
N ASP A 140 5.87 -18.20 13.42
CA ASP A 140 5.22 -17.12 14.15
C ASP A 140 6.25 -16.16 14.75
N ASN A 141 5.86 -14.89 14.90
CA ASN A 141 6.73 -13.85 15.44
C ASN A 141 8.04 -13.67 14.64
N THR A 142 8.01 -13.80 13.31
CA THR A 142 9.10 -13.37 12.43
C THR A 142 8.66 -12.24 11.51
N ALA A 143 9.62 -11.46 11.01
CA ALA A 143 9.38 -10.31 10.15
C ALA A 143 9.80 -10.56 8.70
N CYS A 144 9.10 -9.90 7.78
CA CYS A 144 9.37 -9.98 6.36
C CYS A 144 10.14 -8.74 5.87
N ASN A 145 11.30 -8.96 5.25
CA ASN A 145 12.10 -7.91 4.61
C ASN A 145 11.89 -8.00 3.09
N LEU A 146 11.16 -7.04 2.53
CA LEU A 146 10.58 -7.13 1.18
C LEU A 146 11.27 -6.22 0.17
N ALA A 147 11.47 -6.73 -1.04
CA ALA A 147 11.80 -5.94 -2.23
C ALA A 147 11.16 -6.56 -3.48
N SER A 148 11.02 -5.78 -4.55
CA SER A 148 10.48 -6.27 -5.83
C SER A 148 11.24 -5.71 -7.02
N ILE A 149 11.58 -6.57 -7.98
CA ILE A 149 12.24 -6.21 -9.24
C ILE A 149 11.18 -5.84 -10.29
N ASN A 150 11.29 -4.69 -10.94
CA ASN A 150 10.46 -4.36 -12.11
C ASN A 150 11.01 -5.07 -13.36
N LEU A 151 10.39 -6.17 -13.80
CA LEU A 151 10.88 -6.97 -14.94
C LEU A 151 10.97 -6.16 -16.24
N ARG A 152 10.12 -5.15 -16.41
CA ARG A 152 10.11 -4.31 -17.62
C ARG A 152 11.41 -3.54 -17.82
N LYS A 153 12.16 -3.23 -16.75
CA LYS A 153 13.46 -2.56 -16.84
C LYS A 153 14.57 -3.46 -17.39
N PHE A 154 14.33 -4.77 -17.40
CA PHE A 154 15.23 -5.79 -17.93
C PHE A 154 14.73 -6.37 -19.25
N PHE A 155 13.73 -5.75 -19.88
CA PHE A 155 13.18 -6.25 -21.14
C PHE A 155 13.67 -5.40 -22.31
N ASP A 156 14.35 -6.05 -23.25
CA ASP A 156 14.77 -5.44 -24.51
C ASP A 156 13.70 -5.67 -25.59
N GLU A 157 13.01 -4.58 -25.95
CA GLU A 157 11.96 -4.58 -26.97
C GLU A 157 12.46 -4.84 -28.39
N SER A 158 13.75 -4.58 -28.65
CA SER A 158 14.33 -4.79 -29.98
C SER A 158 14.60 -6.27 -30.25
N THR A 159 15.08 -6.98 -29.23
CA THR A 159 15.38 -8.41 -29.32
C THR A 159 14.24 -9.29 -28.79
N ASN A 160 13.27 -8.70 -28.10
CA ASN A 160 12.15 -9.37 -27.42
C ASN A 160 12.64 -10.38 -26.37
N LYS A 161 13.67 -10.01 -25.62
CA LYS A 161 14.33 -10.87 -24.63
C LYS A 161 14.44 -10.17 -23.28
N LEU A 162 14.38 -10.98 -22.23
CA LEU A 162 14.75 -10.56 -20.89
C LEU A 162 16.28 -10.61 -20.74
N ASP A 163 16.84 -9.55 -20.19
CA ASP A 163 18.23 -9.45 -19.75
C ASP A 163 18.42 -10.30 -18.49
N VAL A 164 18.78 -11.56 -18.71
CA VAL A 164 19.04 -12.51 -17.64
C VAL A 164 20.20 -12.07 -16.77
N GLU A 165 21.30 -11.58 -17.35
CA GLU A 165 22.48 -11.16 -16.60
C GLU A 165 22.14 -10.00 -15.65
N GLY A 166 21.36 -9.02 -16.13
CA GLY A 166 20.83 -7.95 -15.31
C GLY A 166 19.93 -8.44 -14.17
N ILE A 167 19.05 -9.41 -14.44
CA ILE A 167 18.17 -10.01 -13.42
C ILE A 167 18.99 -10.77 -12.36
N GLU A 168 20.00 -11.55 -12.77
CA GLU A 168 20.90 -12.26 -11.84
C GLU A 168 21.68 -11.27 -10.97
N TYR A 169 22.27 -10.23 -11.58
CA TYR A 169 22.98 -9.18 -10.85
C TYR A 169 22.08 -8.48 -9.84
N MET A 170 20.88 -8.08 -10.26
CA MET A 170 19.91 -7.40 -9.40
C MET A 170 19.44 -8.29 -8.25
N SER A 171 19.22 -9.58 -8.52
CA SER A 171 18.81 -10.57 -7.51
C SER A 171 19.90 -10.77 -6.46
N ARG A 172 21.16 -10.87 -6.89
CA ARG A 172 22.32 -10.96 -5.98
C ARG A 172 22.44 -9.69 -5.13
N LEU A 173 22.40 -8.52 -5.75
CA LEU A 173 22.53 -7.24 -5.06
C LEU A 173 21.44 -7.05 -4.00
N TRP A 174 20.17 -7.23 -4.38
CA TRP A 174 19.05 -7.03 -3.44
C TRP A 174 18.98 -8.10 -2.36
N THR A 175 19.45 -9.32 -2.61
CA THR A 175 19.58 -10.32 -1.54
C THR A 175 20.53 -9.81 -0.44
N VAL A 176 21.66 -9.22 -0.82
CA VAL A 176 22.61 -8.62 0.14
C VAL A 176 21.99 -7.40 0.84
N VAL A 177 21.28 -6.53 0.11
CA VAL A 177 20.61 -5.35 0.71
C VAL A 177 19.54 -5.77 1.72
N LEU A 178 18.72 -6.77 1.39
CA LEU A 178 17.70 -7.30 2.28
C LEU A 178 18.34 -7.94 3.52
N GLU A 179 19.43 -8.67 3.36
CA GLU A 179 20.20 -9.24 4.48
C GLU A 179 20.76 -8.15 5.41
N ILE A 180 21.25 -7.04 4.86
CA ILE A 180 21.66 -5.87 5.67
C ILE A 180 20.46 -5.28 6.41
N SER A 181 19.29 -5.22 5.77
CA SER A 181 18.09 -4.66 6.38
C SER A 181 17.64 -5.43 7.62
N VAL A 182 17.87 -6.75 7.69
CA VAL A 182 17.62 -7.57 8.89
C VAL A 182 18.36 -7.02 10.11
N LEU A 183 19.60 -6.53 9.93
CA LEU A 183 20.43 -5.99 11.01
C LEU A 183 20.05 -4.56 11.40
N MET A 184 19.41 -3.81 10.49
CA MET A 184 19.03 -2.41 10.70
C MET A 184 17.57 -2.26 11.17
N ALA A 185 16.77 -3.31 11.05
CA ALA A 185 15.35 -3.29 11.36
C ALA A 185 15.12 -3.04 12.86
N GLN A 186 14.12 -2.20 13.15
CA GLN A 186 13.60 -1.99 14.49
C GLN A 186 12.30 -2.78 14.63
N PHE A 187 12.23 -3.64 15.65
CA PHE A 187 11.12 -4.56 15.84
C PHE A 187 10.24 -4.13 17.01
N PRO A 188 8.91 -4.33 16.92
CA PRO A 188 7.97 -3.90 17.94
C PRO A 188 7.98 -4.78 19.20
N SER A 189 8.55 -5.99 19.12
CA SER A 189 8.71 -6.89 20.26
C SER A 189 10.06 -7.61 20.24
N LYS A 190 10.49 -8.07 21.42
CA LYS A 190 11.74 -8.80 21.60
C LYS A 190 11.70 -10.14 20.86
N GLU A 191 10.57 -10.83 20.90
CA GLU A 191 10.38 -12.13 20.27
C GLU A 191 10.54 -12.00 18.75
N VAL A 192 9.94 -10.95 18.16
CA VAL A 192 10.06 -10.67 16.74
C VAL A 192 11.49 -10.31 16.35
N ALA A 193 12.17 -9.51 17.17
CA ALA A 193 13.57 -9.18 16.94
C ALA A 193 14.46 -10.42 16.93
N GLN A 194 14.32 -11.28 17.94
CA GLN A 194 15.15 -12.47 18.10
C GLN A 194 14.92 -13.45 16.96
N LEU A 195 13.68 -13.85 16.68
CA LEU A 195 13.42 -14.86 15.65
C LEU A 195 13.74 -14.33 14.25
N SER A 196 13.51 -13.04 13.98
CA SER A 196 13.92 -12.44 12.70
C SER A 196 15.43 -12.43 12.52
N TYR A 197 16.21 -12.27 13.60
CA TYR A 197 17.66 -12.38 13.57
C TYR A 197 18.15 -13.82 13.45
N ASP A 198 17.52 -14.76 14.17
CA ASP A 198 17.90 -16.17 14.21
C ASP A 198 17.69 -16.87 12.87
N TYR A 199 16.62 -16.53 12.14
CA TYR A 199 16.24 -17.15 10.87
C TYR A 199 16.52 -16.32 9.63
N ARG A 200 16.71 -15.00 9.78
CA ARG A 200 17.15 -14.07 8.72
C ARG A 200 16.29 -14.14 7.47
N THR A 201 14.97 -14.12 7.63
CA THR A 201 14.05 -14.28 6.50
C THR A 201 13.94 -13.03 5.63
N LEU A 202 14.00 -13.24 4.33
CA LEU A 202 13.84 -12.22 3.29
C LEU A 202 12.63 -12.54 2.41
N GLY A 203 12.27 -11.59 1.55
CA GLY A 203 11.25 -11.74 0.54
C GLY A 203 11.52 -10.86 -0.68
N LEU A 204 12.44 -11.31 -1.53
CA LEU A 204 12.66 -10.75 -2.86
C LEU A 204 11.63 -11.32 -3.84
N GLY A 205 10.91 -10.45 -4.53
CA GLY A 205 9.96 -10.79 -5.58
C GLY A 205 10.16 -9.98 -6.85
N PHE A 206 9.15 -9.97 -7.71
CA PHE A 206 9.13 -9.18 -8.93
C PHE A 206 7.73 -8.62 -9.20
N ALA A 207 7.66 -7.66 -10.11
CA ALA A 207 6.44 -7.06 -10.62
C ALA A 207 6.51 -6.93 -12.15
N ASN A 208 5.38 -6.55 -12.75
CA ASN A 208 5.27 -6.18 -14.15
C ASN A 208 5.39 -7.36 -15.16
N LEU A 209 5.15 -8.60 -14.71
CA LEU A 209 5.21 -9.78 -15.58
C LEU A 209 4.15 -9.72 -16.70
N GLY A 210 2.90 -9.41 -16.36
CA GLY A 210 1.81 -9.33 -17.35
C GLY A 210 2.12 -8.34 -18.47
N THR A 211 2.75 -7.21 -18.13
CA THR A 211 3.20 -6.19 -19.09
C THR A 211 4.28 -6.73 -20.03
N VAL A 212 5.28 -7.43 -19.49
CA VAL A 212 6.36 -8.04 -20.29
C VAL A 212 5.78 -9.07 -21.26
N LEU A 213 4.81 -9.88 -20.84
CA LEU A 213 4.14 -10.86 -21.70
C LEU A 213 3.34 -10.17 -22.81
N MET A 214 2.55 -9.15 -22.46
CA MET A 214 1.73 -8.39 -23.41
C MET A 214 2.59 -7.73 -24.50
N ILE A 215 3.65 -6.99 -24.13
CA ILE A 215 4.55 -6.36 -25.12
C ILE A 215 5.33 -7.38 -25.94
N SER A 216 5.53 -8.60 -25.41
CA SER A 216 6.14 -9.70 -26.15
C SER A 216 5.19 -10.30 -27.21
N GLY A 217 3.91 -9.92 -27.20
CA GLY A 217 2.88 -10.53 -28.04
C GLY A 217 2.44 -11.91 -27.53
N ILE A 218 2.67 -12.23 -26.25
CA ILE A 218 2.40 -13.54 -25.67
C ILE A 218 1.13 -13.44 -24.81
N PRO A 219 0.07 -14.21 -25.12
CA PRO A 219 -1.12 -14.29 -24.28
C PRO A 219 -0.77 -14.75 -22.86
N TYR A 220 -1.30 -14.05 -21.85
CA TYR A 220 -1.01 -14.36 -20.44
C TYR A 220 -1.39 -15.80 -20.08
N ASP A 221 -2.54 -16.27 -20.55
CA ASP A 221 -3.01 -17.66 -20.33
C ASP A 221 -2.49 -18.64 -21.40
N SER A 222 -1.17 -18.63 -21.63
CA SER A 222 -0.50 -19.56 -22.55
C SER A 222 0.56 -20.41 -21.84
N GLU A 223 0.89 -21.57 -22.39
CA GLU A 223 1.99 -22.40 -21.87
C GLU A 223 3.35 -21.69 -21.97
N GLU A 224 3.55 -20.87 -23.02
CA GLU A 224 4.78 -20.07 -23.18
C GLU A 224 4.92 -19.05 -22.07
N ALA A 225 3.84 -18.33 -21.73
CA ALA A 225 3.84 -17.38 -20.62
C ALA A 225 4.17 -18.06 -19.29
N ARG A 226 3.62 -19.25 -19.03
CA ARG A 226 3.91 -20.04 -17.82
C ARG A 226 5.36 -20.52 -17.78
N GLY A 227 5.92 -20.95 -18.91
CA GLY A 227 7.33 -21.30 -19.04
C GLY A 227 8.25 -20.13 -18.69
N ILE A 228 7.96 -18.93 -19.21
CA ILE A 228 8.71 -17.70 -18.89
C ILE A 228 8.56 -17.34 -17.41
N ALA A 229 7.34 -17.36 -16.87
CA ALA A 229 7.05 -16.99 -15.49
C ALA A 229 7.76 -17.91 -14.48
N GLY A 230 7.72 -19.22 -14.73
CA GLY A 230 8.44 -20.22 -13.93
C GLY A 230 9.95 -20.01 -14.01
N ALA A 231 10.50 -19.82 -15.21
CA ALA A 231 11.94 -19.61 -15.39
C ALA A 231 12.45 -18.32 -14.73
N VAL A 232 11.73 -17.21 -14.84
CA VAL A 232 12.10 -15.95 -14.14
C VAL A 232 12.06 -16.13 -12.62
N SER A 233 11.02 -16.78 -12.10
CA SER A 233 10.90 -17.08 -10.67
C SER A 233 12.04 -17.98 -10.18
N ALA A 234 12.43 -18.96 -10.99
CA ALA A 234 13.53 -19.87 -10.72
C ALA A 234 14.89 -19.17 -10.73
N VAL A 235 15.17 -18.30 -11.71
CA VAL A 235 16.42 -17.52 -11.78
C VAL A 235 16.55 -16.63 -10.54
N ILE A 236 15.53 -15.84 -10.22
CA ILE A 236 15.57 -14.91 -9.09
C ILE A 236 15.83 -15.66 -7.78
N THR A 237 15.09 -16.75 -7.54
CA THR A 237 15.21 -17.49 -6.27
C THR A 237 16.48 -18.31 -6.19
N GLY A 238 16.88 -18.99 -7.26
CA GLY A 238 18.13 -19.74 -7.31
C GLY A 238 19.34 -18.83 -7.07
N VAL A 239 19.38 -17.65 -7.71
CA VAL A 239 20.43 -16.66 -7.46
C VAL A 239 20.39 -16.12 -6.03
N ALA A 240 19.20 -15.89 -5.46
CA ALA A 240 19.08 -15.44 -4.08
C ALA A 240 19.63 -16.49 -3.09
N TYR A 241 19.31 -17.77 -3.26
CA TYR A 241 19.86 -18.84 -2.42
C TYR A 241 21.34 -19.11 -2.67
N LYS A 242 21.82 -19.02 -3.91
CA LYS A 242 23.25 -19.02 -4.23
C LYS A 242 23.98 -17.91 -3.49
N THR A 243 23.42 -16.69 -3.51
CA THR A 243 23.99 -15.52 -2.83
C THR A 243 23.97 -15.71 -1.30
N SER A 244 22.89 -16.27 -0.77
CA SER A 244 22.77 -16.66 0.64
C SER A 244 23.86 -17.66 1.06
N ALA A 245 24.15 -18.65 0.22
CA ALA A 245 25.24 -19.60 0.48
C ALA A 245 26.63 -18.97 0.32
N GLU A 246 26.81 -18.08 -0.66
CA GLU A 246 28.02 -17.28 -0.82
C GLU A 246 28.29 -16.46 0.46
N MET A 247 27.29 -15.73 0.97
CA MET A 247 27.39 -14.97 2.22
C MET A 247 27.70 -15.87 3.42
N ALA A 248 27.11 -17.08 3.49
CA ALA A 248 27.39 -18.03 4.55
C ALA A 248 28.86 -18.47 4.58
N SER A 249 29.54 -18.53 3.43
CA SER A 249 30.97 -18.86 3.37
C SER A 249 31.87 -17.82 4.03
N PHE A 250 31.42 -16.56 4.16
CA PHE A 250 32.17 -15.48 4.79
C PHE A 250 31.68 -15.15 6.20
N LEU A 251 30.37 -15.21 6.43
CA LEU A 251 29.70 -14.72 7.64
C LEU A 251 29.14 -15.84 8.54
N GLY A 252 29.20 -17.10 8.07
CA GLY A 252 28.48 -18.22 8.68
C GLY A 252 27.02 -18.28 8.27
N THR A 253 26.38 -19.41 8.51
CA THR A 253 24.95 -19.63 8.23
C THR A 253 24.06 -18.81 9.18
N PHE A 254 22.74 -18.82 8.99
CA PHE A 254 21.85 -18.35 10.06
C PHE A 254 21.94 -19.27 11.28
N ASP A 255 21.59 -18.76 12.46
CA ASP A 255 21.88 -19.38 13.75
C ASP A 255 21.20 -20.75 13.92
N LYS A 256 20.01 -20.92 13.33
CA LYS A 256 19.21 -22.15 13.37
C LYS A 256 19.45 -23.09 12.19
N TYR A 257 20.49 -22.87 11.39
CA TYR A 257 20.72 -23.68 10.19
C TYR A 257 21.07 -25.13 10.50
N GLU A 258 21.98 -25.40 11.44
CA GLU A 258 22.47 -26.77 11.66
C GLU A 258 21.33 -27.71 12.11
N ASP A 259 20.42 -27.21 12.95
CA ASP A 259 19.21 -27.93 13.37
C ASP A 259 18.32 -28.31 12.17
N ASN A 260 18.26 -27.44 11.16
CA ASN A 260 17.34 -27.54 10.02
C ASN A 260 18.03 -27.96 8.71
N LYS A 261 19.32 -28.29 8.75
CA LYS A 261 20.16 -28.51 7.56
C LYS A 261 19.60 -29.57 6.61
N ILE A 262 19.14 -30.69 7.15
CA ILE A 262 18.57 -31.79 6.37
C ILE A 262 17.29 -31.33 5.65
N ASP A 263 16.39 -30.69 6.39
CA ASP A 263 15.10 -30.22 5.87
C ASP A 263 15.28 -29.09 4.84
N MET A 264 16.19 -28.15 5.11
CA MET A 264 16.51 -27.07 4.18
C MET A 264 17.12 -27.60 2.88
N LEU A 265 18.10 -28.50 2.94
CA LEU A 265 18.70 -29.09 1.73
C LEU A 265 17.69 -29.92 0.92
N ARG A 266 16.76 -30.63 1.58
CA ARG A 266 15.63 -31.30 0.92
C ARG A 266 14.80 -30.29 0.11
N VAL A 267 14.42 -29.17 0.71
CA VAL A 267 13.63 -28.12 0.03
C VAL A 267 14.40 -27.51 -1.15
N MET A 268 15.70 -27.24 -1.01
CA MET A 268 16.52 -26.71 -2.11
C MET A 268 16.62 -27.70 -3.28
N ARG A 269 16.72 -29.00 -2.99
CA ARG A 269 16.68 -30.05 -4.02
C ARG A 269 15.32 -30.16 -4.69
N ASN A 270 14.22 -29.95 -3.96
CA ASN A 270 12.88 -29.91 -4.55
C ASN A 270 12.72 -28.73 -5.51
N HIS A 271 13.19 -27.54 -5.14
CA HIS A 271 13.21 -26.40 -6.06
C HIS A 271 14.04 -26.68 -7.32
N ARG A 272 15.22 -27.32 -7.16
CA ARG A 272 16.04 -27.76 -8.29
C ARG A 272 15.31 -28.80 -9.15
N ALA A 273 14.63 -29.78 -8.56
CA ALA A 273 13.84 -30.77 -9.29
C ALA A 273 12.74 -30.10 -10.14
N ALA A 274 12.09 -29.06 -9.61
CA ALA A 274 11.11 -28.27 -10.34
C ALA A 274 11.72 -27.54 -11.56
N ALA A 275 12.96 -27.04 -11.45
CA ALA A 275 13.63 -26.35 -12.55
C ALA A 275 13.91 -27.28 -13.75
N TYR A 276 14.06 -28.58 -13.47
CA TYR A 276 14.27 -29.63 -14.45
C TYR A 276 12.99 -30.40 -14.84
N ASP A 277 11.83 -30.02 -14.29
CA ASP A 277 10.57 -30.77 -14.43
C ASP A 277 10.71 -32.27 -14.08
N ALA A 278 11.53 -32.56 -13.07
CA ALA A 278 11.88 -33.91 -12.64
C ALA A 278 10.94 -34.39 -11.52
N SER A 279 9.71 -34.74 -11.86
CA SER A 279 8.65 -35.11 -10.90
C SER A 279 9.00 -36.27 -9.96
N GLU A 280 9.87 -37.18 -10.37
CA GLU A 280 10.33 -38.31 -9.56
C GLU A 280 11.48 -37.96 -8.60
N ALA A 281 12.06 -36.75 -8.72
CA ALA A 281 13.12 -36.26 -7.86
C ALA A 281 12.63 -35.42 -6.66
N TYR A 282 11.32 -35.14 -6.57
CA TYR A 282 10.74 -34.50 -5.40
C TYR A 282 10.78 -35.41 -4.17
N ASP A 283 11.17 -34.86 -3.03
CA ASP A 283 11.30 -35.56 -1.75
C ASP A 283 10.38 -34.96 -0.68
N GLY A 284 9.54 -35.82 -0.09
CA GLY A 284 8.63 -35.48 1.00
C GLY A 284 7.50 -34.52 0.63
N LEU A 285 6.99 -34.60 -0.60
CA LEU A 285 5.82 -33.85 -1.07
C LEU A 285 4.67 -34.80 -1.42
N GLN A 286 3.48 -34.56 -0.87
CA GLN A 286 2.27 -35.31 -1.24
C GLN A 286 1.67 -34.82 -2.56
N ILE A 287 1.72 -33.50 -2.78
CA ILE A 287 1.30 -32.87 -4.03
C ILE A 287 2.56 -32.41 -4.76
N LYS A 288 2.83 -33.04 -5.91
CA LYS A 288 3.97 -32.71 -6.77
C LYS A 288 3.59 -31.50 -7.63
N PRO A 289 4.24 -30.34 -7.46
CA PRO A 289 3.97 -29.19 -8.31
C PRO A 289 4.54 -29.40 -9.73
N GLN A 290 4.10 -28.56 -10.67
CA GLN A 290 4.58 -28.60 -12.06
C GLN A 290 5.92 -27.88 -12.20
N GLY A 291 6.89 -28.47 -12.91
CA GLY A 291 8.16 -27.83 -13.20
C GLY A 291 8.12 -26.94 -14.44
N ILE A 292 9.29 -26.46 -14.86
CA ILE A 292 9.42 -25.67 -16.10
C ILE A 292 9.36 -26.61 -17.30
N ASN A 293 8.25 -26.56 -18.05
CA ASN A 293 8.14 -27.33 -19.27
C ASN A 293 9.08 -26.77 -20.36
N ALA A 294 10.14 -27.52 -20.65
CA ALA A 294 11.18 -27.14 -21.61
C ALA A 294 10.65 -26.85 -23.03
N LYS A 295 9.52 -27.44 -23.42
CA LYS A 295 8.91 -27.21 -24.74
C LYS A 295 8.42 -25.76 -24.92
N TYR A 296 8.01 -25.13 -23.83
CA TYR A 296 7.36 -23.82 -23.85
C TYR A 296 8.22 -22.71 -23.25
N CYS A 297 9.35 -23.05 -22.63
CA CYS A 297 10.28 -22.06 -22.08
C CYS A 297 11.37 -21.71 -23.11
N PRO A 298 11.68 -20.42 -23.33
CA PRO A 298 12.83 -20.04 -24.15
C PRO A 298 14.14 -20.64 -23.62
N ASP A 299 14.95 -21.22 -24.52
CA ASP A 299 16.18 -21.95 -24.18
C ASP A 299 17.14 -21.16 -23.27
N PHE A 300 17.29 -19.86 -23.51
CA PHE A 300 18.21 -19.02 -22.73
C PHE A 300 17.73 -18.83 -21.28
N LEU A 301 16.42 -18.72 -21.07
CA LEU A 301 15.82 -18.63 -19.74
C LEU A 301 15.87 -19.98 -19.02
N LEU A 302 15.58 -21.07 -19.74
CA LEU A 302 15.62 -22.42 -19.16
C LEU A 302 17.02 -22.76 -18.65
N LYS A 303 18.05 -22.50 -19.47
CA LYS A 303 19.45 -22.71 -19.09
C LYS A 303 19.86 -21.89 -17.87
N ALA A 304 19.41 -20.64 -17.79
CA ALA A 304 19.68 -19.78 -16.65
C ALA A 304 18.96 -20.29 -15.38
N ALA A 305 17.70 -20.69 -15.50
CA ALA A 305 16.91 -21.23 -14.40
C ALA A 305 17.52 -22.51 -13.82
N THR A 306 17.88 -23.47 -14.68
CA THR A 306 18.51 -24.72 -14.22
C THR A 306 19.88 -24.47 -13.59
N LYS A 307 20.69 -23.61 -14.22
CA LYS A 307 22.02 -23.24 -13.69
C LYS A 307 21.92 -22.54 -12.34
N ALA A 308 20.97 -21.62 -12.16
CA ALA A 308 20.78 -20.90 -10.90
C ALA A 308 20.51 -21.87 -9.75
N TRP A 309 19.71 -22.92 -9.98
CA TRP A 309 19.42 -23.94 -8.97
C TRP A 309 20.52 -24.98 -8.77
N ASP A 310 21.26 -25.34 -9.82
CA ASP A 310 22.48 -26.15 -9.68
C ASP A 310 23.50 -25.44 -8.79
N ASP A 311 23.77 -24.16 -9.06
CA ASP A 311 24.69 -23.34 -8.27
C ASP A 311 24.17 -23.18 -6.83
N ALA A 312 22.87 -22.94 -6.62
CA ALA A 312 22.26 -22.74 -5.30
C ALA A 312 22.38 -23.99 -4.41
N VAL A 313 22.12 -25.18 -4.96
CA VAL A 313 22.26 -26.45 -4.24
C VAL A 313 23.74 -26.75 -3.99
N GLN A 314 24.60 -26.64 -5.01
CA GLN A 314 26.03 -26.93 -4.88
C GLN A 314 26.71 -26.05 -3.83
N MET A 315 26.40 -24.74 -3.82
CA MET A 315 26.95 -23.81 -2.83
C MET A 315 26.38 -24.07 -1.44
N GLY A 316 25.08 -24.34 -1.33
CA GLY A 316 24.44 -24.64 -0.05
C GLY A 316 24.91 -25.94 0.60
N GLU A 317 25.15 -26.99 -0.19
CA GLU A 317 25.74 -28.24 0.33
C GLU A 317 27.14 -28.01 0.89
N LYS A 318 27.89 -27.07 0.31
CA LYS A 318 29.27 -26.77 0.71
C LYS A 318 29.36 -25.82 1.91
N TYR A 319 28.53 -24.78 1.94
CA TYR A 319 28.67 -23.65 2.89
C TYR A 319 27.46 -23.45 3.80
N GLY A 320 26.35 -24.13 3.55
CA GLY A 320 25.05 -23.81 4.13
C GLY A 320 24.46 -22.51 3.58
N TYR A 321 23.48 -21.96 4.30
CA TYR A 321 22.76 -20.76 3.86
C TYR A 321 22.71 -19.71 4.95
N ARG A 322 22.78 -18.44 4.57
CA ARG A 322 22.65 -17.29 5.46
C ARG A 322 21.19 -16.94 5.79
N ASN A 323 20.24 -17.39 4.98
CA ASN A 323 18.83 -16.98 5.06
C ASN A 323 17.91 -18.21 4.94
N ALA A 324 16.98 -18.39 5.88
CA ALA A 324 16.03 -19.50 5.86
C ALA A 324 14.97 -19.39 4.75
N GLN A 325 14.56 -18.17 4.42
CA GLN A 325 13.64 -17.82 3.32
C GLN A 325 14.23 -16.63 2.57
N THR A 326 14.16 -16.62 1.24
CA THR A 326 14.76 -15.56 0.41
C THR A 326 13.77 -14.84 -0.50
N THR A 327 12.67 -15.48 -0.90
CA THR A 327 11.80 -15.01 -1.98
C THR A 327 10.32 -15.23 -1.72
N VAL A 328 9.52 -14.23 -2.09
CA VAL A 328 8.05 -14.22 -2.06
C VAL A 328 7.56 -13.31 -3.20
N ILE A 329 6.32 -13.47 -3.66
CA ILE A 329 5.69 -12.45 -4.53
C ILE A 329 4.68 -11.66 -3.69
N ALA A 330 5.10 -10.48 -3.22
CA ALA A 330 4.29 -9.58 -2.40
C ALA A 330 3.39 -8.68 -3.27
N PRO A 331 2.30 -8.12 -2.71
CA PRO A 331 1.46 -7.20 -3.47
C PRO A 331 2.20 -5.87 -3.69
N THR A 332 2.36 -5.48 -4.94
CA THR A 332 3.08 -4.24 -5.31
C THR A 332 2.13 -3.07 -5.56
N GLY A 333 1.05 -2.94 -4.79
CA GLY A 333 -0.02 -1.96 -5.04
C GLY A 333 0.46 -0.51 -5.08
N THR A 334 1.09 -0.03 -4.00
CA THR A 334 1.61 1.36 -3.94
C THR A 334 2.95 1.48 -4.65
N ILE A 335 3.90 0.57 -4.38
CA ILE A 335 5.25 0.65 -4.96
C ILE A 335 5.26 0.42 -6.47
N GLY A 336 4.33 -0.36 -7.02
CA GLY A 336 4.21 -0.58 -8.45
C GLY A 336 3.91 0.72 -9.19
N LEU A 337 3.06 1.58 -8.62
CA LEU A 337 2.82 2.92 -9.16
C LEU A 337 4.08 3.80 -9.10
N VAL A 338 4.86 3.70 -8.03
CA VAL A 338 6.13 4.46 -7.87
C VAL A 338 7.21 3.95 -8.83
N MET A 339 7.16 2.67 -9.20
CA MET A 339 8.10 1.98 -10.10
C MET A 339 7.65 2.03 -11.58
N ASP A 340 6.56 2.73 -11.90
CA ASP A 340 5.93 2.77 -13.22
C ASP A 340 5.59 1.37 -13.76
N CYS A 341 4.98 0.52 -12.92
CA CYS A 341 4.46 -0.77 -13.32
C CYS A 341 2.99 -0.67 -13.77
N ASP A 342 2.69 -1.21 -14.95
CA ASP A 342 1.31 -1.34 -15.45
C ASP A 342 0.59 -2.53 -14.78
N THR A 343 1.33 -3.60 -14.49
CA THR A 343 0.86 -4.80 -13.80
C THR A 343 1.61 -4.99 -12.49
N THR A 344 0.89 -5.40 -11.43
CA THR A 344 1.50 -5.73 -10.14
C THR A 344 2.07 -7.14 -10.17
N GLY A 345 3.04 -7.44 -9.30
CA GLY A 345 3.46 -8.81 -9.01
C GLY A 345 3.57 -9.75 -10.21
N VAL A 346 2.82 -10.85 -10.11
CA VAL A 346 2.59 -11.85 -11.17
C VAL A 346 1.23 -11.63 -11.86
N GLU A 347 0.47 -10.61 -11.48
CA GLU A 347 -0.85 -10.33 -12.04
C GLU A 347 -0.80 -10.01 -13.55
N PRO A 348 -1.86 -10.37 -14.32
CA PRO A 348 -2.10 -9.72 -15.60
C PRO A 348 -2.63 -8.31 -15.35
N ASP A 349 -2.82 -7.54 -16.43
CA ASP A 349 -3.48 -6.25 -16.27
C ASP A 349 -4.92 -6.41 -15.82
N PHE A 350 -5.40 -5.48 -14.98
CA PHE A 350 -6.76 -5.50 -14.44
C PHE A 350 -7.78 -5.20 -15.54
N ALA A 351 -7.51 -4.15 -16.32
CA ALA A 351 -8.24 -3.73 -17.51
C ALA A 351 -7.36 -2.75 -18.29
N LEU A 352 -7.49 -2.70 -19.62
CA LEU A 352 -6.70 -1.82 -20.49
C LEU A 352 -6.88 -0.33 -20.18
N VAL A 353 -8.07 0.04 -19.72
CA VAL A 353 -8.37 1.36 -19.16
C VAL A 353 -9.06 1.14 -17.82
N LYS A 354 -8.48 1.67 -16.74
CA LYS A 354 -8.93 1.44 -15.37
C LYS A 354 -9.06 2.74 -14.59
N PHE A 355 -9.98 2.77 -13.63
CA PHE A 355 -10.28 3.95 -12.84
C PHE A 355 -10.07 3.66 -11.37
N LYS A 356 -9.23 4.48 -10.74
CA LYS A 356 -8.95 4.39 -9.30
C LYS A 356 -9.72 5.46 -8.55
N LYS A 357 -10.52 5.06 -7.57
CA LYS A 357 -11.18 5.99 -6.64
C LYS A 357 -10.15 6.55 -5.67
N LEU A 358 -10.13 7.87 -5.46
CA LEU A 358 -9.22 8.54 -4.53
C LEU A 358 -9.86 8.68 -3.14
N SER A 359 -9.02 8.64 -2.09
CA SER A 359 -9.46 8.97 -0.73
C SER A 359 -9.91 10.43 -0.68
N GLY A 360 -11.12 10.68 -0.19
CA GLY A 360 -11.78 12.00 -0.25
C GLY A 360 -12.66 12.24 -1.49
N GLY A 361 -12.78 11.25 -2.39
CA GLY A 361 -13.67 11.31 -3.57
C GLY A 361 -12.93 11.61 -4.89
N GLY A 362 -13.61 11.34 -6.01
CA GLY A 362 -13.06 11.48 -7.37
C GLY A 362 -12.37 10.22 -7.92
N TYR A 363 -12.04 10.26 -9.21
CA TYR A 363 -11.45 9.15 -9.95
C TYR A 363 -10.21 9.57 -10.75
N PHE A 364 -9.27 8.64 -10.89
CA PHE A 364 -8.08 8.79 -11.73
C PHE A 364 -8.08 7.73 -12.85
N LYS A 365 -8.07 8.17 -14.11
CA LYS A 365 -8.02 7.32 -15.32
C LYS A 365 -6.58 6.86 -15.56
N ILE A 366 -6.37 5.55 -15.63
CA ILE A 366 -5.10 4.89 -15.95
C ILE A 366 -5.29 4.16 -17.26
N ILE A 367 -4.43 4.44 -18.24
CA ILE A 367 -4.42 3.80 -19.55
C ILE A 367 -3.18 2.91 -19.61
N ASN A 368 -3.35 1.67 -20.03
CA ASN A 368 -2.26 0.72 -20.23
C ASN A 368 -1.31 1.24 -21.31
N SER A 369 -0.03 1.37 -20.97
CA SER A 369 1.00 1.89 -21.88
C SER A 369 1.65 0.83 -22.79
N ALA A 370 1.32 -0.45 -22.57
CA ALA A 370 1.89 -1.59 -23.29
C ALA A 370 1.18 -1.88 -24.63
N VAL A 371 -0.10 -1.50 -24.79
CA VAL A 371 -0.87 -1.77 -26.01
C VAL A 371 -0.15 -1.33 -27.30
N PRO A 372 0.39 -0.09 -27.41
CA PRO A 372 1.11 0.34 -28.62
C PRO A 372 2.30 -0.57 -28.96
N ASN A 373 3.10 -0.94 -27.95
CA ASN A 373 4.30 -1.75 -28.13
C ASN A 373 3.94 -3.19 -28.52
N ALA A 374 2.88 -3.74 -27.91
CA ALA A 374 2.35 -5.05 -28.28
C ALA A 374 1.85 -5.07 -29.73
N LEU A 375 1.10 -4.05 -30.17
CA LEU A 375 0.64 -3.94 -31.56
C LEU A 375 1.82 -3.85 -32.54
N LYS A 376 2.83 -3.03 -32.22
CA LYS A 376 4.06 -2.96 -33.02
C LYS A 376 4.74 -4.33 -33.14
N LYS A 377 4.83 -5.07 -32.03
CA LYS A 377 5.41 -6.43 -32.00
C LYS A 377 4.61 -7.42 -32.85
N LEU A 378 3.29 -7.31 -32.85
CA LEU A 378 2.38 -8.13 -33.65
C LEU A 378 2.37 -7.76 -35.16
N GLY A 379 3.14 -6.75 -35.56
CA GLY A 379 3.37 -6.38 -36.96
C GLY A 379 2.34 -5.40 -37.54
N TYR A 380 1.60 -4.69 -36.70
CA TYR A 380 0.70 -3.62 -37.15
C TYR A 380 1.48 -2.39 -37.61
N SER A 381 1.01 -1.74 -38.68
CA SER A 381 1.53 -0.47 -39.15
C SER A 381 1.12 0.68 -38.24
N GLN A 382 1.85 1.80 -38.26
CA GLN A 382 1.54 2.97 -37.43
C GLN A 382 0.08 3.45 -37.61
N LYS A 383 -0.46 3.40 -38.84
CA LYS A 383 -1.85 3.80 -39.10
C LYS A 383 -2.88 2.86 -38.45
N GLU A 384 -2.59 1.56 -38.44
CA GLU A 384 -3.46 0.56 -37.80
C GLU A 384 -3.38 0.71 -36.27
N MET A 385 -2.17 0.91 -35.74
CA MET A 385 -1.95 1.17 -34.32
C MET A 385 -2.72 2.41 -33.84
N ASP A 386 -2.56 3.55 -34.52
CA ASP A 386 -3.26 4.79 -34.17
C ASP A 386 -4.79 4.62 -34.17
N ALA A 387 -5.32 3.81 -35.11
CA ALA A 387 -6.74 3.54 -35.20
C ALA A 387 -7.25 2.65 -34.06
N ILE A 388 -6.47 1.62 -33.67
CA ILE A 388 -6.79 0.73 -32.54
C ILE A 388 -6.69 1.49 -31.21
N GLU A 389 -5.64 2.28 -31.02
CA GLU A 389 -5.43 3.10 -29.82
C GLU A 389 -6.55 4.14 -29.68
N LYS A 390 -6.89 4.85 -30.77
CA LYS A 390 -8.00 5.82 -30.77
C LYS A 390 -9.32 5.15 -30.43
N TYR A 391 -9.56 3.92 -30.89
CA TYR A 391 -10.77 3.17 -30.54
C TYR A 391 -10.81 2.83 -29.04
N ALA A 392 -9.71 2.35 -28.46
CA ALA A 392 -9.66 1.95 -27.07
C ALA A 392 -9.69 3.14 -26.09
N VAL A 393 -8.90 4.19 -26.35
CA VAL A 393 -8.68 5.33 -25.44
C VAL A 393 -9.64 6.49 -25.69
N GLY A 394 -10.14 6.62 -26.91
CA GLY A 394 -10.98 7.73 -27.36
C GLY A 394 -10.18 8.85 -28.00
N SER A 395 -10.88 9.70 -28.76
CA SER A 395 -10.30 10.88 -29.42
C SER A 395 -9.93 12.01 -28.46
N ALA A 396 -10.52 12.01 -27.25
CA ALA A 396 -10.55 13.14 -26.32
C ALA A 396 -10.97 14.47 -26.98
N SER A 397 -11.76 14.40 -28.06
CA SER A 397 -12.25 15.57 -28.79
C SER A 397 -13.66 15.37 -29.33
N PHE A 398 -14.51 16.39 -29.16
CA PHE A 398 -15.83 16.48 -29.78
C PHE A 398 -15.78 16.69 -31.30
N ASP A 399 -14.59 16.90 -31.88
CA ASP A 399 -14.43 17.03 -33.33
C ASP A 399 -14.63 15.69 -34.05
N GLY A 400 -15.64 15.65 -34.91
CA GLY A 400 -16.02 14.44 -35.65
C GLY A 400 -16.71 13.37 -34.80
N ALA A 401 -17.07 13.69 -33.55
CA ALA A 401 -17.87 12.81 -32.72
C ALA A 401 -19.28 12.65 -33.30
N PRO A 402 -19.88 11.45 -33.26
CA PRO A 402 -21.24 11.24 -33.75
C PRO A 402 -22.24 11.95 -32.83
N PHE A 403 -23.27 12.57 -33.41
CA PHE A 403 -24.38 13.28 -32.74
C PHE A 403 -23.95 14.50 -31.91
N ILE A 404 -23.15 14.31 -30.86
CA ILE A 404 -22.64 15.35 -29.97
C ILE A 404 -21.27 15.79 -30.47
N SER A 405 -21.26 16.58 -31.56
CA SER A 405 -20.03 17.10 -32.15
C SER A 405 -19.83 18.58 -31.82
N THR A 406 -18.63 19.10 -32.11
CA THR A 406 -18.36 20.55 -32.05
C THR A 406 -19.40 21.37 -32.83
N GLN A 407 -19.83 20.90 -34.02
CA GLN A 407 -20.85 21.59 -34.81
C GLN A 407 -22.21 21.58 -34.10
N THR A 408 -22.63 20.44 -33.54
CA THR A 408 -23.92 20.31 -32.84
C THR A 408 -23.94 21.12 -31.54
N LEU A 409 -22.83 21.14 -30.80
CA LEU A 409 -22.70 21.94 -29.57
C LEU A 409 -22.75 23.45 -29.86
N LEU A 410 -22.04 23.92 -30.88
CA LEU A 410 -22.12 25.32 -31.33
C LEU A 410 -23.56 25.69 -31.73
N ALA A 411 -24.25 24.82 -32.46
CA ALA A 411 -25.64 25.03 -32.87
C ALA A 411 -26.62 25.09 -31.67
N LYS A 412 -26.30 24.41 -30.56
CA LYS A 412 -27.06 24.46 -29.31
C LYS A 412 -26.68 25.63 -28.38
N GLY A 413 -25.73 26.49 -28.77
CA GLY A 413 -25.40 27.71 -28.03
C GLY A 413 -24.15 27.64 -27.13
N PHE A 414 -23.34 26.59 -27.26
CA PHE A 414 -22.01 26.54 -26.64
C PHE A 414 -21.04 27.49 -27.35
N LEU A 415 -20.10 28.05 -26.61
CA LEU A 415 -19.04 28.91 -27.17
C LEU A 415 -17.75 28.09 -27.43
N PRO A 416 -16.89 28.51 -28.39
CA PRO A 416 -15.65 27.81 -28.68
C PRO A 416 -14.75 27.56 -27.46
N GLU A 417 -14.67 28.53 -26.55
CA GLU A 417 -13.90 28.42 -25.30
C GLU A 417 -14.46 27.37 -24.33
N GLU A 418 -15.77 27.14 -24.34
CA GLU A 418 -16.43 26.13 -23.50
C GLU A 418 -16.22 24.73 -24.09
N ILE A 419 -16.29 24.61 -25.42
CA ILE A 419 -15.93 23.36 -26.11
C ILE A 419 -14.46 23.03 -25.88
N ALA A 420 -13.58 24.03 -25.86
CA ALA A 420 -12.17 23.83 -25.51
C ALA A 420 -11.99 23.35 -24.06
N LYS A 421 -12.79 23.84 -23.11
CA LYS A 421 -12.83 23.31 -21.72
C LYS A 421 -13.29 21.85 -21.70
N LEU A 422 -14.36 21.52 -22.43
CA LEU A 422 -14.87 20.16 -22.54
C LEU A 422 -13.84 19.20 -23.16
N ASN A 423 -13.17 19.59 -24.25
CA ASN A 423 -12.09 18.82 -24.86
C ASN A 423 -10.92 18.57 -23.89
N ASN A 424 -10.55 19.58 -23.08
CA ASN A 424 -9.52 19.40 -22.06
C ASN A 424 -9.97 18.46 -20.94
N ALA A 425 -11.23 18.54 -20.51
CA ALA A 425 -11.80 17.66 -19.50
C ALA A 425 -11.97 16.21 -20.01
N ALA A 426 -12.29 16.03 -21.30
CA ALA A 426 -12.49 14.73 -21.93
C ALA A 426 -11.26 13.81 -21.86
N LYS A 427 -10.05 14.39 -21.79
CA LYS A 427 -8.78 13.63 -21.61
C LYS A 427 -8.77 12.76 -20.35
N ALA A 428 -9.43 13.23 -19.29
CA ALA A 428 -9.52 12.53 -18.01
C ALA A 428 -10.93 11.97 -17.73
N ALA A 429 -11.92 12.30 -18.58
CA ALA A 429 -13.30 11.91 -18.36
C ALA A 429 -13.51 10.40 -18.55
N PHE A 430 -14.28 9.81 -17.64
CA PHE A 430 -14.80 8.46 -17.76
C PHE A 430 -15.94 8.40 -18.79
N GLU A 431 -16.89 9.30 -18.63
CA GLU A 431 -18.03 9.50 -19.51
C GLU A 431 -18.20 10.99 -19.77
N ILE A 432 -18.61 11.34 -20.98
CA ILE A 432 -18.84 12.74 -21.35
C ILE A 432 -19.90 13.40 -20.44
N GLY A 433 -20.90 12.65 -19.95
CA GLY A 433 -21.92 13.18 -19.04
C GLY A 433 -21.32 13.83 -17.78
N PHE A 434 -20.20 13.30 -17.26
CA PHE A 434 -19.54 13.86 -16.08
C PHE A 434 -18.87 15.21 -16.31
N ILE A 435 -18.59 15.60 -17.55
CA ILE A 435 -17.98 16.90 -17.87
C ILE A 435 -19.00 17.94 -18.31
N PHE A 436 -20.24 17.55 -18.58
CA PHE A 436 -21.38 18.46 -18.76
C PHE A 436 -22.01 18.76 -17.40
N ASN A 437 -21.35 19.64 -16.63
CA ASN A 437 -21.85 20.07 -15.32
C ASN A 437 -21.53 21.55 -15.05
N ARG A 438 -22.15 22.10 -14.00
CA ARG A 438 -21.97 23.49 -13.55
C ARG A 438 -20.51 23.86 -13.28
N TYR A 439 -19.72 22.98 -12.69
CA TYR A 439 -18.33 23.25 -12.34
C TYR A 439 -17.41 23.34 -13.56
N ALA A 440 -17.69 22.57 -14.61
CA ALA A 440 -16.91 22.57 -15.84
C ALA A 440 -17.27 23.75 -16.76
N LEU A 441 -18.56 24.08 -16.88
CA LEU A 441 -19.08 25.04 -17.86
C LEU A 441 -19.43 26.42 -17.27
N GLY A 442 -19.75 26.48 -15.98
CA GLY A 442 -20.15 27.69 -15.26
C GLY A 442 -21.61 28.09 -15.50
N ASP A 443 -22.16 28.84 -14.55
CA ASP A 443 -23.58 29.24 -14.51
C ASP A 443 -24.01 30.04 -15.74
N ALA A 444 -23.12 30.91 -16.24
CA ALA A 444 -23.39 31.74 -17.42
C ALA A 444 -23.61 30.89 -18.69
N CYS A 445 -22.92 29.75 -18.82
CA CYS A 445 -23.16 28.81 -19.91
C CYS A 445 -24.55 28.16 -19.74
N LEU A 446 -24.85 27.65 -18.56
CA LEU A 446 -26.08 26.91 -18.28
C LEU A 446 -27.34 27.76 -18.43
N GLN A 447 -27.30 28.99 -17.95
CA GLN A 447 -28.39 29.95 -18.13
C GLN A 447 -28.60 30.27 -19.62
N ARG A 448 -27.53 30.38 -20.41
CA ARG A 448 -27.61 30.60 -21.86
C ARG A 448 -28.20 29.39 -22.60
N LEU A 449 -27.93 28.18 -22.11
CA LEU A 449 -28.52 26.94 -22.63
C LEU A 449 -29.98 26.75 -22.20
N GLY A 450 -30.51 27.63 -21.35
CA GLY A 450 -31.92 27.64 -20.94
C GLY A 450 -32.22 26.83 -19.68
N PHE A 451 -31.21 26.41 -18.92
CA PHE A 451 -31.40 25.70 -17.65
C PHE A 451 -31.55 26.67 -16.47
N ASN A 452 -32.42 26.33 -15.52
CA ASN A 452 -32.60 27.09 -14.28
C ASN A 452 -31.73 26.56 -13.13
N GLU A 453 -31.60 27.35 -12.06
CA GLU A 453 -30.73 27.00 -10.93
C GLU A 453 -31.16 25.73 -10.19
N ASP A 454 -32.45 25.46 -10.13
CA ASP A 454 -32.97 24.24 -9.52
C ASP A 454 -32.54 22.98 -10.29
N GLN A 455 -32.46 23.06 -11.63
CA GLN A 455 -31.99 21.97 -12.48
C GLN A 455 -30.49 21.74 -12.34
N TYR A 456 -29.67 22.77 -12.56
CA TYR A 456 -28.22 22.58 -12.53
C TYR A 456 -27.61 22.58 -11.12
N GLY A 457 -28.41 22.88 -10.10
CA GLY A 457 -28.09 22.68 -8.68
C GLY A 457 -28.40 21.27 -8.19
N ASP A 458 -29.21 20.50 -8.92
CA ASP A 458 -29.48 19.09 -8.64
C ASP A 458 -28.31 18.22 -9.15
N PHE A 459 -27.64 17.53 -8.21
CA PHE A 459 -26.54 16.62 -8.52
C PHE A 459 -26.96 15.41 -9.38
N SER A 460 -28.26 15.13 -9.50
CA SER A 460 -28.82 14.06 -10.34
C SER A 460 -29.21 14.51 -11.75
N PHE A 461 -29.10 15.80 -12.06
CA PHE A 461 -29.49 16.33 -13.37
C PHE A 461 -28.52 15.91 -14.48
N ASN A 462 -29.05 15.25 -15.52
CA ASN A 462 -28.31 14.95 -16.74
C ASN A 462 -28.50 16.06 -17.78
N MET A 463 -27.48 16.89 -17.95
CA MET A 463 -27.50 18.02 -18.89
C MET A 463 -27.59 17.59 -20.35
N LEU A 464 -27.02 16.44 -20.73
CA LEU A 464 -27.06 15.98 -22.12
C LEU A 464 -28.48 15.57 -22.52
N GLU A 465 -29.19 14.86 -21.63
CA GLU A 465 -30.62 14.57 -21.80
C GLU A 465 -31.44 15.87 -21.80
N GLY A 466 -31.13 16.81 -20.91
CA GLY A 466 -31.76 18.13 -20.87
C GLY A 466 -31.57 18.95 -22.15
N LEU A 467 -30.48 18.72 -22.89
CA LEU A 467 -30.22 19.30 -24.21
C LEU A 467 -30.96 18.57 -25.35
N GLY A 468 -31.69 17.49 -25.04
CA GLY A 468 -32.47 16.70 -25.97
C GLY A 468 -31.69 15.60 -26.71
N PHE A 469 -30.53 15.18 -26.18
CA PHE A 469 -29.83 14.00 -26.69
C PHE A 469 -30.41 12.74 -26.05
N THR A 470 -30.58 11.70 -26.86
CA THR A 470 -30.99 10.37 -26.38
C THR A 470 -29.82 9.61 -25.75
N ASP A 471 -30.11 8.61 -24.92
CA ASP A 471 -29.08 7.75 -24.32
C ASP A 471 -28.17 7.10 -25.37
N ASP A 472 -28.74 6.65 -26.49
CA ASP A 472 -27.98 6.02 -27.58
C ASP A 472 -27.02 7.03 -28.27
N GLU A 473 -27.44 8.29 -28.44
CA GLU A 473 -26.59 9.35 -28.99
C GLU A 473 -25.47 9.72 -28.03
N ILE A 474 -25.75 9.77 -26.73
CA ILE A 474 -24.76 10.01 -25.68
C ILE A 474 -23.73 8.89 -25.65
N ASP A 475 -24.18 7.65 -25.65
CA ASP A 475 -23.28 6.48 -25.59
C ASP A 475 -22.42 6.40 -26.87
N ALA A 476 -22.98 6.68 -28.06
CA ALA A 476 -22.21 6.72 -29.31
C ALA A 476 -21.14 7.83 -29.32
N ALA A 477 -21.48 9.03 -28.83
CA ALA A 477 -20.50 10.12 -28.67
C ALA A 477 -19.44 9.75 -27.64
N ASN A 478 -19.85 9.09 -26.54
CA ASN A 478 -18.96 8.67 -25.47
C ASN A 478 -17.92 7.65 -25.95
N ASP A 479 -18.33 6.66 -26.74
CA ASP A 479 -17.42 5.66 -27.32
C ASP A 479 -16.35 6.31 -28.21
N TYR A 480 -16.71 7.35 -28.95
CA TYR A 480 -15.75 8.08 -29.78
C TYR A 480 -14.80 8.95 -28.96
N ILE A 481 -15.31 9.68 -27.97
CA ILE A 481 -14.57 10.69 -27.22
C ILE A 481 -13.75 10.08 -26.08
N CYS A 482 -14.37 9.24 -25.26
CA CYS A 482 -13.79 8.61 -24.07
C CYS A 482 -13.22 7.21 -24.35
N GLY A 483 -13.52 6.64 -25.53
CA GLY A 483 -13.03 5.35 -26.00
C GLY A 483 -13.95 4.19 -25.62
N ALA A 484 -13.87 3.10 -26.39
CA ALA A 484 -14.57 1.85 -26.08
C ALA A 484 -14.00 1.14 -24.84
N MET A 485 -12.82 1.56 -24.35
CA MET A 485 -12.06 0.98 -23.23
C MET A 485 -11.61 -0.48 -23.42
N THR A 486 -11.95 -1.09 -24.55
CA THR A 486 -11.49 -2.40 -25.02
C THR A 486 -10.87 -2.27 -26.41
N VAL A 487 -10.10 -3.28 -26.81
CA VAL A 487 -9.63 -3.46 -28.18
C VAL A 487 -10.52 -4.40 -28.99
N GLU A 488 -11.51 -5.03 -28.36
CA GLU A 488 -12.50 -5.87 -29.04
C GLU A 488 -13.35 -5.02 -29.99
N GLY A 489 -13.40 -5.46 -31.26
CA GLY A 489 -14.06 -4.70 -32.33
C GLY A 489 -13.27 -3.51 -32.85
N ALA A 490 -12.03 -3.29 -32.38
CA ALA A 490 -11.17 -2.23 -32.90
C ALA A 490 -10.89 -2.45 -34.40
N PRO A 491 -10.85 -1.38 -35.21
CA PRO A 491 -10.55 -1.49 -36.63
C PRO A 491 -9.16 -2.09 -36.84
N TYR A 492 -9.00 -2.91 -37.89
CA TYR A 492 -7.74 -3.59 -38.27
C TYR A 492 -7.23 -4.68 -37.31
N LEU A 493 -7.64 -4.70 -36.04
CA LEU A 493 -7.19 -5.72 -35.11
C LEU A 493 -7.69 -7.12 -35.54
N LYS A 494 -6.79 -8.10 -35.51
CA LYS A 494 -7.08 -9.47 -35.91
C LYS A 494 -7.57 -10.24 -34.68
N ASN A 495 -8.61 -11.05 -34.84
CA ASN A 495 -9.16 -11.84 -33.74
C ASN A 495 -8.13 -12.78 -33.09
N GLU A 496 -7.19 -13.30 -33.89
CA GLU A 496 -6.08 -14.17 -33.42
C GLU A 496 -5.16 -13.47 -32.40
N ASN A 497 -5.10 -12.14 -32.42
CA ASN A 497 -4.25 -11.34 -31.54
C ASN A 497 -4.97 -10.87 -30.27
N LEU A 498 -6.30 -11.01 -30.19
CA LEU A 498 -7.07 -10.61 -29.01
C LEU A 498 -6.58 -11.25 -27.70
N PRO A 499 -6.18 -12.54 -27.65
CA PRO A 499 -5.71 -13.16 -26.40
C PRO A 499 -4.50 -12.47 -25.74
N VAL A 500 -3.71 -11.69 -26.49
CA VAL A 500 -2.58 -10.91 -25.96
C VAL A 500 -3.07 -9.77 -25.04
N PHE A 501 -4.27 -9.27 -25.29
CA PHE A 501 -4.85 -8.11 -24.61
C PHE A 501 -5.92 -8.49 -23.56
N ASP A 502 -6.17 -9.78 -23.38
CA ASP A 502 -7.08 -10.26 -22.35
C ASP A 502 -6.57 -9.83 -20.96
N CYS A 503 -7.47 -9.24 -20.16
CA CYS A 503 -7.18 -8.71 -18.83
C CYS A 503 -7.84 -9.59 -17.75
N ALA A 504 -7.55 -9.32 -16.47
CA ALA A 504 -8.17 -10.02 -15.33
C ALA A 504 -9.70 -9.87 -15.30
N ASN A 505 -10.23 -8.77 -15.82
CA ASN A 505 -11.65 -8.52 -15.95
C ASN A 505 -11.99 -8.06 -17.38
N LYS A 506 -13.29 -8.08 -17.70
CA LYS A 506 -13.83 -7.51 -18.94
C LYS A 506 -13.45 -6.03 -19.05
N CYS A 507 -13.03 -5.60 -20.24
CA CYS A 507 -12.59 -4.23 -20.47
C CYS A 507 -13.77 -3.34 -20.92
N GLY A 508 -14.10 -2.33 -20.11
CA GLY A 508 -15.17 -1.39 -20.44
C GLY A 508 -16.57 -2.03 -20.48
N LYS A 509 -17.51 -1.34 -21.12
CA LYS A 509 -18.88 -1.83 -21.30
C LYS A 509 -19.03 -2.85 -22.43
N LYS A 510 -18.17 -2.75 -23.46
CA LYS A 510 -18.26 -3.56 -24.69
C LYS A 510 -17.39 -4.81 -24.67
N GLY A 511 -16.41 -4.89 -23.79
CA GLY A 511 -15.52 -6.05 -23.73
C GLY A 511 -16.23 -7.27 -23.17
N GLU A 512 -16.06 -8.41 -23.85
CA GLU A 512 -16.62 -9.70 -23.44
C GLU A 512 -15.52 -10.64 -22.94
N ARG A 513 -14.28 -10.46 -23.43
CA ARG A 513 -13.14 -11.30 -23.11
C ARG A 513 -12.48 -10.92 -21.78
N PHE A 514 -11.97 -11.94 -21.09
CA PHE A 514 -11.16 -11.83 -19.88
C PHE A 514 -10.38 -13.13 -19.67
N ILE A 515 -9.35 -13.07 -18.84
CA ILE A 515 -8.57 -14.24 -18.43
C ILE A 515 -9.42 -15.04 -17.43
N HIS A 516 -9.72 -16.29 -17.79
CA HIS A 516 -10.47 -17.18 -16.91
C HIS A 516 -9.72 -17.41 -15.58
N ALA A 517 -10.45 -17.64 -14.48
CA ALA A 517 -9.89 -17.88 -13.15
C ALA A 517 -8.77 -18.94 -13.15
N HIS A 518 -8.96 -20.02 -13.92
CA HIS A 518 -7.96 -21.09 -14.08
C HIS A 518 -6.65 -20.61 -14.73
N GLY A 519 -6.69 -19.63 -15.63
CA GLY A 519 -5.48 -19.06 -16.21
C GLY A 519 -4.63 -18.35 -15.17
N HIS A 520 -5.26 -17.63 -14.24
CA HIS A 520 -4.57 -17.05 -13.09
C HIS A 520 -3.95 -18.12 -12.19
N ILE A 521 -4.69 -19.18 -11.87
CA ILE A 521 -4.22 -20.27 -11.00
C ILE A 521 -3.04 -21.00 -11.63
N ARG A 522 -3.10 -21.32 -12.93
CA ARG A 522 -1.98 -21.97 -13.64
C ARG A 522 -0.74 -21.09 -13.71
N MET A 523 -0.91 -19.77 -13.84
CA MET A 523 0.22 -18.84 -13.77
C MET A 523 0.85 -18.84 -12.37
N MET A 524 0.03 -18.77 -11.31
CA MET A 524 0.53 -18.88 -9.94
C MET A 524 1.26 -20.21 -9.72
N ALA A 525 0.72 -21.31 -10.25
CA ALA A 525 1.30 -22.64 -10.12
C ALA A 525 2.64 -22.78 -10.85
N ALA A 526 2.82 -22.06 -11.96
CA ALA A 526 4.11 -22.02 -12.66
C ALA A 526 5.21 -21.32 -11.84
N CYS A 527 4.86 -20.33 -11.01
CA CYS A 527 5.80 -19.58 -10.17
C CYS A 527 6.04 -20.23 -8.79
N GLN A 528 5.00 -20.78 -8.18
CA GLN A 528 5.00 -21.25 -6.78
C GLN A 528 6.13 -22.23 -6.40
N PRO A 529 6.47 -23.26 -7.20
CA PRO A 529 7.50 -24.23 -6.85
C PRO A 529 8.91 -23.63 -6.81
N PHE A 530 9.11 -22.38 -7.22
CA PHE A 530 10.39 -21.68 -7.13
C PHE A 530 10.47 -20.70 -5.98
N LEU A 531 9.37 -20.44 -5.27
CA LEU A 531 9.33 -19.46 -4.18
C LEU A 531 9.47 -20.15 -2.83
N SER A 532 10.34 -19.61 -1.98
CA SER A 532 10.50 -20.11 -0.61
C SER A 532 9.29 -19.77 0.26
N GLY A 533 8.71 -18.58 0.11
CA GLY A 533 7.36 -18.25 0.59
C GLY A 533 6.27 -18.58 -0.43
N ALA A 534 5.28 -17.70 -0.55
CA ALA A 534 4.08 -17.85 -1.37
C ALA A 534 3.85 -16.63 -2.27
N ILE A 535 2.66 -16.56 -2.87
CA ILE A 535 2.26 -15.54 -3.84
C ILE A 535 1.04 -14.81 -3.29
N SER A 536 1.16 -13.49 -3.10
CA SER A 536 0.03 -12.61 -2.82
C SER A 536 -0.59 -12.16 -4.14
N LYS A 537 -1.40 -13.04 -4.73
CA LYS A 537 -2.18 -12.73 -5.92
C LYS A 537 -3.64 -13.08 -5.67
N THR A 538 -4.52 -12.11 -5.92
CA THR A 538 -5.96 -12.36 -5.99
C THR A 538 -6.32 -12.85 -7.40
N ILE A 539 -7.15 -13.90 -7.50
CA ILE A 539 -7.77 -14.31 -8.77
C ILE A 539 -9.12 -13.59 -8.93
N ASN A 540 -9.41 -13.11 -10.12
CA ASN A 540 -10.64 -12.37 -10.40
C ASN A 540 -11.67 -13.29 -11.07
N LEU A 541 -12.92 -13.17 -10.65
CA LEU A 541 -14.06 -13.83 -11.27
C LEU A 541 -15.13 -12.80 -11.63
N PRO A 542 -15.85 -12.98 -12.75
CA PRO A 542 -16.92 -12.09 -13.13
C PRO A 542 -18.13 -12.24 -12.20
N HIS A 543 -19.07 -11.28 -12.27
CA HIS A 543 -20.24 -11.25 -11.39
C HIS A 543 -21.09 -12.52 -11.48
N GLU A 544 -21.25 -13.03 -12.70
CA GLU A 544 -22.01 -14.24 -13.03
C GLU A 544 -21.38 -15.56 -12.58
N ALA A 545 -20.16 -15.54 -12.01
CA ALA A 545 -19.51 -16.75 -11.54
C ALA A 545 -20.35 -17.46 -10.47
N THR A 546 -20.39 -18.78 -10.54
CA THR A 546 -21.18 -19.70 -9.72
C THR A 546 -20.41 -20.13 -8.46
N ILE A 547 -21.12 -20.74 -7.50
CA ILE A 547 -20.49 -21.29 -6.28
C ILE A 547 -19.57 -22.47 -6.65
N GLU A 548 -19.98 -23.26 -7.64
CA GLU A 548 -19.22 -24.40 -8.15
C GLU A 548 -17.88 -23.97 -8.75
N GLU A 549 -17.84 -22.85 -9.48
CA GLU A 549 -16.60 -22.28 -10.01
C GLU A 549 -15.65 -21.80 -8.89
N ILE A 550 -16.18 -21.27 -7.78
CA ILE A 550 -15.39 -20.92 -6.60
C ILE A 550 -14.76 -22.16 -5.97
N ALA A 551 -15.56 -23.22 -5.80
CA ALA A 551 -15.09 -24.50 -5.30
C ALA A 551 -13.99 -25.09 -6.22
N ASP A 552 -14.21 -25.06 -7.54
CA ASP A 552 -13.25 -25.57 -8.52
C ASP A 552 -11.92 -24.81 -8.47
N CYS A 553 -11.97 -23.47 -8.34
CA CYS A 553 -10.77 -22.65 -8.18
C CYS A 553 -9.92 -23.05 -6.97
N TYR A 554 -10.54 -23.26 -5.81
CA TYR A 554 -9.82 -23.70 -4.61
C TYR A 554 -9.34 -25.15 -4.71
N LYS A 555 -10.08 -26.04 -5.37
CA LYS A 555 -9.63 -27.42 -5.57
C LYS A 555 -8.44 -27.47 -6.52
N MET A 556 -8.53 -26.81 -7.67
CA MET A 556 -7.45 -26.75 -8.66
C MET A 556 -6.17 -26.14 -8.08
N SER A 557 -6.31 -25.13 -7.21
CA SER A 557 -5.17 -24.52 -6.53
C SER A 557 -4.44 -25.50 -5.61
N TRP A 558 -5.18 -26.35 -4.89
CA TRP A 558 -4.61 -27.44 -4.11
C TRP A 558 -3.93 -28.48 -5.00
N GLU A 559 -4.61 -28.94 -6.06
CA GLU A 559 -4.10 -29.95 -7.00
C GLU A 559 -2.79 -29.52 -7.69
N LEU A 560 -2.62 -28.22 -7.90
CA LEU A 560 -1.42 -27.63 -8.51
C LEU A 560 -0.33 -27.26 -7.49
N GLY A 561 -0.51 -27.58 -6.21
CA GLY A 561 0.50 -27.36 -5.18
C GLY A 561 0.69 -25.89 -4.79
N LEU A 562 -0.35 -25.05 -4.93
CA LEU A 562 -0.31 -23.70 -4.40
C LEU A 562 -0.23 -23.71 -2.87
N LYS A 563 0.40 -22.69 -2.28
CA LYS A 563 0.44 -22.52 -0.82
C LYS A 563 -0.79 -21.78 -0.30
N ALA A 564 -1.32 -20.82 -1.06
CA ALA A 564 -2.51 -20.07 -0.72
C ALA A 564 -3.27 -19.61 -1.96
N ASN A 565 -4.57 -19.36 -1.83
CA ASN A 565 -5.39 -18.72 -2.85
C ASN A 565 -6.39 -17.74 -2.20
N ALA A 566 -6.39 -16.51 -2.69
CA ALA A 566 -7.44 -15.53 -2.45
C ALA A 566 -8.14 -15.22 -3.78
N LEU A 567 -9.46 -15.08 -3.74
CA LEU A 567 -10.26 -14.79 -4.92
C LEU A 567 -11.21 -13.64 -4.67
N TYR A 568 -11.61 -12.99 -5.75
CA TYR A 568 -12.57 -11.90 -5.72
C TYR A 568 -13.54 -12.05 -6.88
N ARG A 569 -14.81 -12.27 -6.55
CA ARG A 569 -15.91 -12.22 -7.50
C ARG A 569 -16.48 -10.82 -7.55
N ASP A 570 -16.69 -10.28 -8.75
CA ASP A 570 -17.34 -8.99 -8.90
C ASP A 570 -18.74 -8.99 -8.23
N GLY A 571 -19.02 -7.95 -7.45
CA GLY A 571 -20.24 -7.83 -6.64
C GLY A 571 -20.26 -8.64 -5.33
N SER A 572 -19.18 -9.32 -4.95
CA SER A 572 -19.06 -9.94 -3.62
C SER A 572 -18.91 -8.94 -2.47
N LYS A 573 -18.58 -7.68 -2.77
CA LYS A 573 -18.59 -6.55 -1.80
C LYS A 573 -19.25 -5.33 -2.43
N LEU A 574 -19.99 -4.56 -1.63
CA LEU A 574 -20.71 -3.37 -2.08
C LEU A 574 -19.79 -2.18 -2.37
N SER A 575 -18.59 -2.15 -1.79
CA SER A 575 -17.57 -1.13 -2.10
C SER A 575 -16.37 -1.73 -2.82
N GLN A 576 -16.02 -1.15 -3.96
CA GLN A 576 -14.84 -1.53 -4.75
C GLN A 576 -13.87 -0.34 -4.95
N PRO A 577 -12.55 -0.53 -4.77
CA PRO A 577 -11.57 0.54 -4.96
C PRO A 577 -11.16 0.76 -6.43
N LEU A 578 -11.31 -0.26 -7.27
CA LEU A 578 -11.02 -0.25 -8.71
C LEU A 578 -12.28 -0.67 -9.47
N SER A 579 -12.59 0.03 -10.56
CA SER A 579 -13.70 -0.32 -11.44
C SER A 579 -13.27 -0.31 -12.91
N ASN A 580 -13.92 -1.16 -13.70
CA ASN A 580 -13.84 -1.25 -15.16
C ASN A 580 -15.07 -0.67 -15.88
N LYS A 581 -16.10 -0.22 -15.13
CA LYS A 581 -17.37 0.31 -15.66
C LYS A 581 -17.89 1.49 -14.81
N SER A 582 -18.81 2.28 -15.37
CA SER A 582 -19.61 3.27 -14.61
C SER A 582 -20.81 2.59 -13.99
N ASP A 583 -21.10 2.94 -12.74
CA ASP A 583 -22.36 2.61 -12.08
C ASP A 583 -23.50 3.47 -12.65
N LYS A 584 -24.11 3.08 -13.77
CA LYS A 584 -25.41 3.63 -14.17
C LYS A 584 -26.50 2.88 -13.38
N LYS A 585 -27.09 3.51 -12.36
CA LYS A 585 -28.34 3.04 -11.73
C LYS A 585 -29.47 3.06 -12.78
N LYS A 586 -29.76 1.93 -13.43
CA LYS A 586 -30.97 1.79 -14.26
C LYS A 586 -32.18 1.64 -13.33
N LYS A 587 -33.10 2.61 -13.38
CA LYS A 587 -34.34 2.68 -12.58
C LYS A 587 -35.33 1.51 -12.77
N THR A 588 -35.10 0.57 -13.68
CA THR A 588 -36.15 -0.33 -14.18
C THR A 588 -36.01 -1.80 -13.76
N GLU A 589 -34.87 -2.23 -13.21
CA GLU A 589 -34.64 -3.65 -12.85
C GLU A 589 -34.79 -3.94 -11.35
N GLU A 590 -34.61 -2.94 -10.47
CA GLU A 590 -34.72 -3.12 -9.02
C GLU A 590 -36.16 -3.38 -8.52
N GLU A 591 -37.19 -2.98 -9.27
CA GLU A 591 -38.59 -3.12 -8.82
C GLU A 591 -39.12 -4.57 -8.85
N LYS A 592 -38.49 -5.47 -9.62
CA LYS A 592 -38.94 -6.87 -9.72
C LYS A 592 -38.31 -7.79 -8.69
N GLU A 593 -37.12 -7.48 -8.19
CA GLU A 593 -36.42 -8.31 -7.21
C GLU A 593 -36.84 -8.01 -5.76
N GLN A 594 -37.34 -6.81 -5.48
CA GLN A 594 -37.73 -6.38 -4.13
C GLN A 594 -39.09 -6.91 -3.65
N GLN A 595 -39.96 -7.42 -4.52
CA GLN A 595 -41.29 -7.90 -4.13
C GLN A 595 -41.34 -9.32 -3.55
N VAL A 596 -40.29 -10.14 -3.70
CA VAL A 596 -40.32 -11.54 -3.23
C VAL A 596 -39.80 -11.69 -1.80
N ALA A 597 -38.94 -10.78 -1.33
CA ALA A 597 -38.25 -10.89 -0.04
C ALA A 597 -39.04 -10.31 1.17
N SER A 598 -40.09 -9.52 0.94
CA SER A 598 -40.75 -8.72 1.98
C SER A 598 -41.99 -9.37 2.64
N SER A 599 -42.36 -10.62 2.29
CA SER A 599 -43.64 -11.21 2.73
C SER A 599 -43.59 -12.11 3.97
N LYS A 600 -42.47 -12.21 4.70
CA LYS A 600 -42.43 -12.93 5.98
C LYS A 600 -41.56 -12.19 6.99
N LEU A 601 -42.21 -11.79 8.10
CA LEU A 601 -41.68 -11.38 9.42
C LEU A 601 -42.18 -9.99 9.85
N GLN A 602 -43.45 -9.92 10.27
CA GLN A 602 -43.96 -8.92 11.21
C GLN A 602 -44.75 -9.66 12.30
N ASP A 603 -44.18 -9.67 13.50
CA ASP A 603 -44.79 -9.84 14.84
C ASP A 603 -43.58 -10.12 15.77
N THR A 604 -43.29 -9.42 16.87
CA THR A 604 -44.11 -8.65 17.81
C THR A 604 -43.17 -7.70 18.59
N SER A 605 -43.67 -6.54 18.98
CA SER A 605 -42.97 -5.51 19.79
C SER A 605 -43.17 -5.66 21.30
N ASN A 606 -42.22 -5.05 22.04
CA ASN A 606 -42.28 -4.46 23.39
C ASN A 606 -41.95 -5.32 24.62
N GLN A 607 -40.95 -4.88 25.40
CA GLN A 607 -41.11 -4.56 26.83
C GLN A 607 -40.01 -3.64 27.41
N GLN A 608 -40.40 -2.93 28.48
CA GLN A 608 -39.88 -1.70 29.09
C GLN A 608 -38.74 -1.85 30.13
N LEU A 609 -38.09 -0.71 30.40
CA LEU A 609 -37.20 -0.40 31.52
C LEU A 609 -37.85 -0.51 32.92
N VAL A 610 -37.06 -0.87 33.95
CA VAL A 610 -37.15 -0.32 35.33
C VAL A 610 -35.75 -0.27 35.98
N THR A 611 -35.50 0.84 36.68
CA THR A 611 -34.32 1.27 37.45
C THR A 611 -34.34 0.81 38.93
N SER A 612 -33.16 0.74 39.57
CA SER A 612 -33.03 0.85 41.03
C SER A 612 -31.70 1.51 41.44
N ASN A 613 -31.81 2.54 42.28
CA ASN A 613 -30.74 3.31 42.94
C ASN A 613 -30.06 2.51 44.05
N ASP A 614 -28.78 2.81 44.30
CA ASP A 614 -28.25 2.99 45.66
C ASP A 614 -27.03 3.93 45.64
N SER A 615 -27.05 4.95 46.49
CA SER A 615 -26.02 5.99 46.63
C SER A 615 -25.39 5.92 48.02
N ASN A 616 -24.08 5.66 48.09
CA ASN A 616 -23.29 5.81 49.32
C ASN A 616 -22.52 7.13 49.29
N ILE A 617 -22.76 7.98 50.29
CA ILE A 617 -22.02 9.22 50.55
C ILE A 617 -20.79 8.87 51.40
N VAL A 618 -19.60 9.30 50.97
CA VAL A 618 -18.35 9.23 51.73
C VAL A 618 -17.98 10.63 52.23
N ASP A 619 -17.64 10.72 53.51
CA ASP A 619 -17.23 11.94 54.22
C ASP A 619 -15.80 12.34 53.82
N LEU A 620 -15.66 13.51 53.17
CA LEU A 620 -14.44 14.01 52.53
C LEU A 620 -13.39 14.57 53.52
N THR A 621 -13.65 14.55 54.82
CA THR A 621 -12.76 15.18 55.83
C THR A 621 -11.72 14.24 56.45
N LYS A 622 -11.68 12.95 56.04
CA LYS A 622 -10.79 11.92 56.62
C LYS A 622 -9.85 11.23 55.64
N LEU A 623 -9.80 11.64 54.38
CA LEU A 623 -8.94 10.99 53.38
C LEU A 623 -7.49 11.47 53.49
N THR A 624 -6.56 10.54 53.36
CA THR A 624 -5.15 10.85 53.13
C THR A 624 -4.97 11.46 51.73
N VAL A 625 -3.86 12.18 51.49
CA VAL A 625 -3.61 12.87 50.20
C VAL A 625 -3.61 11.87 49.03
N GLU A 626 -3.11 10.65 49.25
CA GLU A 626 -3.04 9.59 48.23
C GLU A 626 -4.43 9.03 47.89
N GLU A 627 -5.28 8.77 48.88
CA GLU A 627 -6.66 8.29 48.66
C GLU A 627 -7.53 9.36 47.99
N LEU A 628 -7.27 10.64 48.29
CA LEU A 628 -7.97 11.76 47.66
C LEU A 628 -7.57 11.90 46.18
N LEU A 629 -6.29 11.69 45.85
CA LEU A 629 -5.80 11.70 44.47
C LEU A 629 -6.38 10.51 43.66
N GLU A 630 -6.46 9.32 44.24
CA GLU A 630 -7.08 8.16 43.58
C GLU A 630 -8.57 8.36 43.29
N GLU A 631 -9.33 8.91 44.25
CA GLU A 631 -10.76 9.15 44.07
C GLU A 631 -11.02 10.25 43.03
N VAL A 632 -10.18 11.30 43.00
CA VAL A 632 -10.22 12.33 41.96
C VAL A 632 -9.90 11.72 40.59
N ASN A 633 -8.92 10.81 40.50
CA ASN A 633 -8.54 10.16 39.25
C ASN A 633 -9.68 9.24 38.72
N LYS A 634 -10.33 8.48 39.61
CA LYS A 634 -11.52 7.69 39.26
C LYS A 634 -12.66 8.56 38.72
N ARG A 635 -12.98 9.67 39.40
CA ARG A 635 -14.05 10.60 38.96
C ARG A 635 -13.70 11.33 37.67
N MET A 636 -12.43 11.68 37.46
CA MET A 636 -11.95 12.27 36.21
C MET A 636 -12.12 11.30 35.04
N THR A 637 -11.83 10.01 35.25
CA THR A 637 -11.93 8.98 34.20
C THR A 637 -13.38 8.62 33.89
N ALA A 638 -14.27 8.65 34.90
CA ALA A 638 -15.70 8.40 34.72
C ALA A 638 -16.49 9.60 34.17
N SER A 639 -15.95 10.82 34.24
CA SER A 639 -16.63 12.04 33.78
C SER A 639 -16.62 12.16 32.25
N THR A 640 -17.81 12.27 31.67
CA THR A 640 -18.03 12.48 30.23
C THR A 640 -17.91 13.96 29.81
N ASP A 641 -17.87 14.92 30.75
CA ASP A 641 -17.74 16.36 30.52
C ASP A 641 -16.32 16.88 30.87
N THR A 642 -15.86 17.91 30.15
CA THR A 642 -14.58 18.61 30.29
C THR A 642 -14.54 19.68 31.39
N LYS A 643 -15.69 20.02 32.01
CA LYS A 643 -15.76 21.00 33.11
C LYS A 643 -14.87 20.62 34.30
N LEU A 644 -14.95 19.38 34.76
CA LEU A 644 -14.16 18.88 35.91
C LEU A 644 -12.65 18.95 35.61
N LYS A 645 -12.24 18.59 34.38
CA LYS A 645 -10.85 18.68 33.92
C LYS A 645 -10.33 20.13 33.90
N ARG A 646 -11.18 21.08 33.48
CA ARG A 646 -10.86 22.52 33.49
C ARG A 646 -10.74 23.11 34.88
N GLU A 647 -11.55 22.66 35.84
CA GLU A 647 -11.43 23.11 37.24
C GLU A 647 -10.20 22.53 37.93
N LEU A 648 -9.89 21.24 37.71
CA LEU A 648 -8.66 20.62 38.22
C LEU A 648 -7.39 21.29 37.67
N SER A 649 -7.38 21.71 36.40
CA SER A 649 -6.24 22.46 35.83
C SER A 649 -6.01 23.83 36.47
N ARG A 650 -6.97 24.38 37.23
CA ARG A 650 -6.79 25.62 37.99
C ARG A 650 -6.07 25.40 39.33
N ILE A 651 -6.00 24.15 39.81
CA ILE A 651 -5.33 23.78 41.06
C ILE A 651 -3.81 23.60 40.83
N VAL A 652 -3.42 23.25 39.60
CA VAL A 652 -2.00 23.08 39.22
C VAL A 652 -1.36 24.46 39.01
N GLU A 653 -0.65 24.94 40.02
CA GLU A 653 0.12 26.18 39.92
C GLU A 653 1.42 25.97 39.14
N ARG A 654 1.72 26.89 38.22
CA ARG A 654 2.97 26.91 37.45
C ARG A 654 4.16 27.07 38.42
N LYS A 655 5.06 26.09 38.48
CA LYS A 655 6.30 26.19 39.27
C LYS A 655 7.26 27.15 38.56
N SER A 656 7.58 28.28 39.20
CA SER A 656 8.54 29.24 38.64
C SER A 656 9.97 28.71 38.76
N LEU A 657 10.75 28.88 37.69
CA LEU A 657 12.18 28.55 37.67
C LEU A 657 12.99 29.64 38.41
N PRO A 658 14.15 29.28 38.99
CA PRO A 658 15.06 30.25 39.61
C PRO A 658 15.71 31.17 38.57
N ALA A 659 16.01 32.41 38.96
CA ALA A 659 16.63 33.41 38.08
C ALA A 659 18.02 32.98 37.54
N LYS A 660 18.72 32.09 38.25
CA LYS A 660 19.96 31.44 37.81
C LYS A 660 19.74 29.92 37.86
N ARG A 661 19.85 29.27 36.71
CA ARG A 661 19.54 27.85 36.50
C ARG A 661 20.77 27.05 36.04
N ARG A 662 20.77 25.75 36.34
CA ARG A 662 21.70 24.77 35.77
C ARG A 662 21.08 24.16 34.51
N GLY A 663 21.89 23.43 33.74
CA GLY A 663 21.51 22.79 32.49
C GLY A 663 22.70 22.68 31.54
N TYR A 664 22.51 22.02 30.40
CA TYR A 664 23.55 21.81 29.40
C TYR A 664 23.18 22.44 28.05
N THR A 665 24.17 22.53 27.16
CA THR A 665 23.97 22.85 25.74
C THR A 665 24.58 21.76 24.88
N GLN A 666 23.74 21.02 24.17
CA GLN A 666 24.16 19.94 23.27
C GLN A 666 24.05 20.41 21.82
N LYS A 667 25.18 20.43 21.11
CA LYS A 667 25.21 20.61 19.67
C LYS A 667 25.01 19.27 18.98
N ALA A 668 24.19 19.24 17.95
CA ALA A 668 24.06 18.07 17.07
C ALA A 668 23.89 18.51 15.62
N LYS A 669 24.30 17.65 14.68
CA LYS A 669 24.11 17.86 13.25
C LYS A 669 23.27 16.74 12.67
N ILE A 670 22.05 17.04 12.25
CA ILE A 670 21.11 16.07 11.65
C ILE A 670 21.05 16.33 10.15
N ASN A 671 21.50 15.36 9.36
CA ASN A 671 21.49 15.41 7.90
C ASN A 671 22.01 16.75 7.32
N GLY A 672 23.12 17.23 7.86
CA GLY A 672 23.75 18.49 7.46
C GLY A 672 23.25 19.74 8.20
N GLN A 673 22.10 19.70 8.88
CA GLN A 673 21.55 20.83 9.63
C GLN A 673 22.03 20.84 11.08
N VAL A 674 22.53 21.98 11.54
CA VAL A 674 23.04 22.14 12.91
C VAL A 674 21.92 22.63 13.82
N LEU A 675 21.74 21.95 14.95
CA LEU A 675 20.89 22.36 16.06
C LEU A 675 21.66 22.45 17.38
N PHE A 676 21.13 23.26 18.28
CA PHE A 676 21.57 23.34 19.67
C PHE A 676 20.36 23.11 20.58
N LEU A 677 20.40 22.05 21.38
CA LEU A 677 19.46 21.79 22.45
C LEU A 677 20.03 22.37 23.74
N ARG A 678 19.31 23.26 24.40
CA ARG A 678 19.68 23.75 25.74
C ARG A 678 18.62 23.39 26.76
N THR A 679 19.04 23.06 27.96
CA THR A 679 18.14 22.70 29.06
C THR A 679 18.23 23.71 30.20
N GLY A 680 17.14 23.84 30.95
CA GLY A 680 17.07 24.59 32.20
C GLY A 680 16.47 23.72 33.29
N GLU A 681 17.18 23.60 34.40
CA GLU A 681 16.85 22.69 35.50
C GLU A 681 16.32 23.44 36.74
N TYR A 682 15.48 22.75 37.50
CA TYR A 682 15.14 23.12 38.87
C TYR A 682 16.30 22.81 39.83
N ALA A 683 16.21 23.31 41.06
CA ALA A 683 17.23 23.10 42.09
C ALA A 683 17.41 21.61 42.49
N ASP A 684 16.41 20.78 42.23
CA ASP A 684 16.39 19.33 42.48
C ASP A 684 17.00 18.51 41.30
N GLY A 685 17.47 19.16 40.23
CA GLY A 685 18.04 18.52 39.05
C GLY A 685 17.01 18.08 38.01
N THR A 686 15.72 18.28 38.25
CA THR A 686 14.67 17.96 37.28
C THR A 686 14.61 18.99 36.15
N LEU A 687 14.25 18.55 34.94
CA LEU A 687 14.14 19.40 33.76
C LEU A 687 12.90 20.31 33.85
N GLY A 688 13.10 21.63 33.72
CA GLY A 688 12.00 22.61 33.76
C GLY A 688 11.77 23.38 32.47
N GLU A 689 12.76 23.47 31.58
CA GLU A 689 12.59 24.08 30.26
C GLU A 689 13.63 23.60 29.25
N ILE A 690 13.29 23.74 27.97
CA ILE A 690 14.17 23.45 26.83
C ILE A 690 14.18 24.62 25.85
N PHE A 691 15.32 24.81 25.18
CA PHE A 691 15.48 25.76 24.07
C PHE A 691 16.09 25.03 22.88
N ILE A 692 15.59 25.34 21.68
CA ILE A 692 16.05 24.73 20.44
C ILE A 692 16.48 25.83 19.48
N ASP A 693 17.78 25.94 19.21
CA ASP A 693 18.31 26.87 18.21
C ASP A 693 18.75 26.14 16.95
N LEU A 694 18.25 26.60 15.79
CA LEU A 694 18.63 26.10 14.47
C LEU A 694 19.51 27.14 13.74
N ALA A 695 20.60 26.68 13.11
CA ALA A 695 21.62 27.57 12.54
C ALA A 695 21.22 28.29 11.23
N LYS A 696 20.21 27.81 10.47
CA LYS A 696 19.74 28.49 9.24
C LYS A 696 18.69 29.56 9.58
N GLU A 697 19.07 30.83 9.49
CA GLU A 697 18.19 31.98 9.72
C GLU A 697 17.02 32.04 8.70
N GLY A 698 15.84 32.46 9.17
CA GLY A 698 14.67 32.75 8.33
C GLY A 698 13.74 31.57 7.99
N SER A 699 14.02 30.35 8.46
CA SER A 699 13.14 29.20 8.18
C SER A 699 11.90 29.15 9.08
N THR A 700 10.74 28.83 8.51
CA THR A 700 9.48 28.53 9.22
C THR A 700 9.68 27.50 10.34
N LEU A 701 10.60 26.55 10.11
CA LEU A 701 10.97 25.51 11.05
C LEU A 701 11.58 26.05 12.34
N ARG A 702 12.42 27.10 12.30
CA ARG A 702 12.98 27.73 13.52
C ARG A 702 11.87 28.33 14.38
N SER A 703 10.96 29.08 13.78
CA SER A 703 9.84 29.68 14.52
C SER A 703 8.93 28.62 15.12
N LEU A 704 8.66 27.54 14.39
CA LEU A 704 7.87 26.41 14.88
C LEU A 704 8.58 25.69 16.02
N MET A 705 9.88 25.41 15.91
CA MET A 705 10.67 24.75 16.96
C MET A 705 10.80 25.63 18.21
N ASN A 706 10.87 26.95 18.07
CA ASN A 706 10.80 27.87 19.20
C ASN A 706 9.43 27.82 19.89
N CYS A 707 8.33 27.85 19.14
CA CYS A 707 6.98 27.73 19.71
C CYS A 707 6.79 26.36 20.39
N PHE A 708 7.35 25.31 19.80
CA PHE A 708 7.35 23.96 20.34
C PHE A 708 8.14 23.89 21.65
N ALA A 709 9.39 24.37 21.67
CA ALA A 709 10.22 24.43 22.88
C ALA A 709 9.54 25.19 24.02
N ILE A 710 8.90 26.32 23.72
CA ILE A 710 8.09 27.08 24.69
C ILE A 710 6.93 26.23 25.21
N SER A 711 6.20 25.54 24.33
CA SER A 711 5.06 24.70 24.72
C SER A 711 5.48 23.55 25.63
N ILE A 712 6.59 22.87 25.33
CA ILE A 712 7.15 21.81 26.17
C ILE A 712 7.61 22.38 27.51
N SER A 713 8.32 23.51 27.51
CA SER A 713 8.77 24.18 28.74
C SER A 713 7.61 24.60 29.63
N VAL A 714 6.52 25.12 29.04
CA VAL A 714 5.30 25.43 29.77
C VAL A 714 4.69 24.15 30.35
N GLY A 715 4.59 23.07 29.58
CA GLY A 715 4.09 21.78 30.07
C GLY A 715 4.88 21.25 31.26
N LEU A 716 6.22 21.27 31.18
CA LEU A 716 7.11 20.88 32.29
C LEU A 716 6.91 21.79 33.53
N GLN A 717 6.68 23.09 33.35
CA GLN A 717 6.43 24.04 34.45
C GLN A 717 5.04 23.88 35.09
N TYR A 718 4.07 23.31 34.37
CA TYR A 718 2.78 22.88 34.90
C TYR A 718 2.82 21.42 35.40
N GLY A 719 4.00 20.82 35.54
CA GLY A 719 4.18 19.52 36.18
C GLY A 719 3.85 18.30 35.30
N VAL A 720 3.82 18.46 33.97
CA VAL A 720 3.76 17.31 33.06
C VAL A 720 5.08 16.53 33.15
N PRO A 721 5.07 15.23 33.47
CA PRO A 721 6.30 14.42 33.53
C PRO A 721 7.04 14.39 32.18
N LEU A 722 8.38 14.33 32.22
CA LEU A 722 9.18 14.26 30.99
C LEU A 722 8.92 12.94 30.24
N GLU A 723 8.67 11.86 30.98
CA GLU A 723 8.33 10.53 30.49
C GLU A 723 7.17 10.58 29.50
N GLU A 724 6.10 11.33 29.81
CA GLU A 724 4.94 11.49 28.94
C GLU A 724 5.33 12.12 27.60
N PHE A 725 6.18 13.15 27.61
CA PHE A 725 6.64 13.74 26.37
C PHE A 725 7.55 12.80 25.57
N VAL A 726 8.42 12.06 26.24
CA VAL A 726 9.29 11.05 25.60
C VAL A 726 8.45 9.97 24.92
N GLU A 727 7.45 9.41 25.60
CA GLU A 727 6.58 8.38 25.04
C GLU A 727 5.75 8.88 23.85
N LYS A 728 5.34 10.15 23.84
CA LYS A 728 4.56 10.73 22.74
C LYS A 728 5.39 11.12 21.53
N PHE A 729 6.63 11.58 21.74
CA PHE A 729 7.38 12.27 20.69
C PHE A 729 8.55 11.47 20.11
N VAL A 730 9.09 10.47 20.81
CA VAL A 730 10.10 9.59 20.24
C VAL A 730 9.49 8.80 19.07
N PHE A 731 10.30 8.55 18.03
CA PHE A 731 9.95 7.90 16.76
C PHE A 731 9.01 8.70 15.84
N THR A 732 8.70 9.96 16.17
CA THR A 732 7.95 10.85 15.27
C THR A 732 8.79 11.13 14.01
N LYS A 733 8.19 10.96 12.82
CA LYS A 733 8.87 11.06 11.51
C LYS A 733 8.54 12.36 10.78
N PHE A 734 9.56 13.19 10.52
CA PHE A 734 9.51 14.32 9.59
C PHE A 734 10.92 14.90 9.36
N GLU A 735 11.14 15.57 8.23
CA GLU A 735 12.42 16.21 7.91
C GLU A 735 12.67 17.45 8.80
N PRO A 736 13.89 17.68 9.29
CA PRO A 736 15.13 16.94 9.02
C PRO A 736 15.22 15.58 9.74
N ALA A 737 15.48 14.51 8.97
CA ALA A 737 15.73 13.15 9.45
C ALA A 737 17.02 12.57 8.85
N GLY A 738 17.59 11.54 9.47
CA GLY A 738 18.75 10.82 8.95
C GLY A 738 19.92 10.74 9.93
N MET A 739 21.14 10.76 9.39
CA MET A 739 22.37 10.59 10.16
C MET A 739 22.59 11.78 11.11
N VAL A 740 23.00 11.46 12.34
CA VAL A 740 23.22 12.43 13.41
C VAL A 740 24.67 12.39 13.87
N ASP A 741 25.29 13.57 13.92
CA ASP A 741 26.57 13.78 14.58
C ASP A 741 26.35 14.03 16.08
N HIS A 742 26.27 12.93 16.84
CA HIS A 742 26.14 12.93 18.31
C HIS A 742 26.86 11.68 18.90
N PRO A 743 27.43 11.75 20.10
CA PRO A 743 28.13 10.61 20.71
C PRO A 743 27.24 9.35 20.83
N ASN A 744 26.00 9.50 21.27
CA ASN A 744 25.09 8.39 21.60
C ASN A 744 24.03 8.07 20.52
N ILE A 745 23.65 9.05 19.70
CA ILE A 745 22.54 8.93 18.75
C ILE A 745 23.11 9.09 17.36
N LYS A 746 23.14 8.01 16.56
CA LYS A 746 23.78 8.01 15.23
C LYS A 746 22.80 8.26 14.10
N THR A 747 21.52 7.95 14.31
CA THR A 747 20.46 8.24 13.37
C THR A 747 19.21 8.70 14.11
N THR A 748 18.35 9.48 13.45
CA THR A 748 17.07 9.93 14.00
C THR A 748 16.02 10.04 12.89
N THR A 749 14.75 9.93 13.30
CA THR A 749 13.59 10.02 12.42
C THR A 749 13.00 11.43 12.30
N SER A 750 13.42 12.36 13.16
CA SER A 750 13.13 13.80 13.07
C SER A 750 13.98 14.59 14.07
N LEU A 751 13.97 15.92 13.99
CA LEU A 751 14.53 16.79 15.04
C LEU A 751 13.92 16.52 16.43
N VAL A 752 12.60 16.31 16.49
CA VAL A 752 11.87 16.09 17.75
C VAL A 752 12.21 14.72 18.33
N ASP A 753 12.29 13.68 17.49
CA ASP A 753 12.75 12.35 17.90
C ASP A 753 14.16 12.42 18.52
N PHE A 754 15.10 13.14 17.90
CA PHE A 754 16.44 13.34 18.48
C PHE A 754 16.39 14.02 19.85
N ILE A 755 15.63 15.12 19.98
CA ILE A 755 15.55 15.89 21.23
C ILE A 755 15.04 15.00 22.36
N PHE A 756 13.94 14.28 22.17
CA PHE A 756 13.37 13.48 23.26
C PHE A 756 14.19 12.22 23.55
N ARG A 757 14.91 11.64 22.59
CA ARG A 757 15.89 10.59 22.89
C ARG A 757 17.07 11.11 23.71
N ALA A 758 17.58 12.31 23.40
CA ALA A 758 18.64 12.93 24.17
C ALA A 758 18.19 13.25 25.60
N LEU A 759 17.02 13.89 25.75
CA LEU A 759 16.45 14.19 27.08
C LEU A 759 16.14 12.91 27.87
N ALA A 760 15.62 11.86 27.23
CA ALA A 760 15.33 10.59 27.89
C ALA A 760 16.62 9.89 28.35
N PHE A 761 17.69 9.98 27.57
CA PHE A 761 18.97 9.42 27.96
C PHE A 761 19.58 10.19 29.15
N ASP A 762 19.55 11.53 29.11
CA ASP A 762 20.22 12.37 30.12
C ASP A 762 19.45 12.52 31.42
N TYR A 763 18.11 12.57 31.39
CA TYR A 763 17.27 12.82 32.58
C TYR A 763 16.52 11.59 33.08
N LEU A 764 16.29 10.58 32.24
CA LEU A 764 15.50 9.38 32.58
C LEU A 764 16.32 8.08 32.54
N ASP A 765 17.62 8.15 32.26
CA ASP A 765 18.51 6.99 32.09
C ASP A 765 17.99 5.93 31.08
N ARG A 766 17.20 6.36 30.08
CA ARG A 766 16.63 5.49 29.03
C ARG A 766 17.68 5.09 27.98
N THR A 767 18.54 4.16 28.36
CA THR A 767 19.62 3.61 27.53
C THR A 767 19.15 2.85 26.29
N ASP A 768 17.90 2.38 26.28
CA ASP A 768 17.26 1.70 25.15
C ASP A 768 16.97 2.61 23.94
N LEU A 769 16.99 3.93 24.13
CA LEU A 769 16.66 4.91 23.09
C LEU A 769 17.88 5.44 22.32
N VAL A 770 19.09 5.04 22.70
CA VAL A 770 20.35 5.46 22.07
C VAL A 770 21.05 4.29 21.36
N HIS A 771 21.92 4.61 20.41
CA HIS A 771 22.63 3.60 19.61
C HIS A 771 23.99 3.21 20.21
N VAL A 772 24.62 4.14 20.94
CA VAL A 772 25.94 3.95 21.55
C VAL A 772 25.90 4.42 23.00
N LEU A 773 26.36 3.57 23.92
CA LEU A 773 26.41 3.86 25.36
C LEU A 773 27.77 4.44 25.76
N ASN A 774 28.07 5.64 25.29
CA ASN A 774 29.19 6.43 25.80
C ASN A 774 28.61 7.53 26.70
N LYS A 775 28.55 7.36 28.02
CA LYS A 775 28.31 8.50 28.92
C LYS A 775 29.62 9.29 28.96
N PRO A 776 29.76 10.48 28.36
CA PRO A 776 30.85 11.36 28.77
C PRO A 776 30.63 11.69 30.25
N GLU A 777 31.64 11.46 31.10
CA GLU A 777 31.67 12.10 32.41
C GLU A 777 31.56 13.61 32.17
N VAL A 778 30.66 14.28 32.91
CA VAL A 778 30.47 15.73 32.80
C VAL A 778 31.71 16.42 33.36
N GLU A 779 32.78 16.46 32.58
CA GLU A 779 33.90 17.36 32.77
C GLU A 779 33.72 18.54 31.82
N ASN A 780 33.71 19.72 32.42
CA ASN A 780 33.71 21.00 31.74
C ASN A 780 35.11 21.23 31.14
N THR A 781 35.46 20.50 30.08
CA THR A 781 36.77 20.59 29.44
C THR A 781 36.64 21.29 28.10
N GLY A 782 36.96 22.58 28.11
CA GLY A 782 37.57 23.19 26.95
C GLY A 782 38.89 22.45 26.67
N GLN A 783 38.98 21.82 25.52
CA GLN A 783 40.24 21.39 24.94
C GLN A 783 40.31 22.02 23.54
N ASP A 784 41.13 23.05 23.48
CA ASP A 784 41.74 23.55 22.26
C ASP A 784 42.67 22.46 21.73
N ASP A 785 42.38 21.91 20.56
CA ASP A 785 43.38 21.19 19.77
C ASP A 785 43.89 22.13 18.66
N ASP A 786 45.21 22.31 18.70
CA ASP A 786 46.06 23.20 17.93
C ASP A 786 45.73 23.27 16.42
N VAL A 787 45.33 24.46 15.98
CA VAL A 787 45.56 24.90 14.60
C VAL A 787 46.66 25.96 14.65
N THR A 788 47.78 25.62 14.04
CA THR A 788 48.99 26.44 13.90
C THR A 788 48.71 27.91 13.55
N PHE A 789 49.21 28.81 14.39
CA PHE A 789 49.23 30.25 14.15
C PHE A 789 50.18 30.60 12.98
N ILE A 790 49.65 31.26 11.94
CA ILE A 790 50.39 32.29 11.20
C ILE A 790 49.50 33.52 11.09
N GLY A 791 49.87 34.58 11.81
CA GLY A 791 49.38 35.95 11.63
C GLY A 791 48.57 36.52 12.79
N GLN A 792 49.17 37.44 13.55
CA GLN A 792 48.55 38.22 14.63
C GLN A 792 47.35 39.05 14.13
N PRO A 793 46.22 39.11 14.88
CA PRO A 793 45.18 40.10 14.66
C PRO A 793 45.46 41.36 15.49
N GLU A 794 45.37 42.54 14.85
CA GLU A 794 45.31 43.81 15.56
C GLU A 794 43.92 44.03 16.17
N LEU A 795 43.92 44.40 17.44
CA LEU A 795 42.76 44.81 18.24
C LEU A 795 42.37 46.25 17.93
N SER A 796 41.07 46.52 17.77
CA SER A 796 40.36 47.67 18.39
C SER A 796 38.91 47.67 17.92
N SER A 797 37.97 47.31 18.79
CA SER A 797 37.13 48.21 19.59
C SER A 797 36.13 49.04 18.78
N ILE A 798 34.83 48.81 18.98
CA ILE A 798 33.92 49.76 19.64
C ILE A 798 32.48 49.24 19.66
N ARG A 799 31.81 49.64 20.75
CA ARG A 799 30.49 49.35 21.32
C ARG A 799 29.28 49.53 20.39
N VAL A 800 28.28 48.71 20.67
CA VAL A 800 26.88 48.77 20.24
C VAL A 800 26.13 49.95 20.89
N THR A 801 25.30 50.65 20.12
CA THR A 801 24.08 51.34 20.59
C THR A 801 22.93 51.16 19.61
N ALA A 802 21.71 51.34 20.11
CA ALA A 802 20.46 50.76 19.62
C ALA A 802 19.61 51.69 18.72
N SER A 803 18.63 51.03 18.07
CA SER A 803 17.26 51.46 17.76
C SER A 803 16.88 51.90 16.35
N ALA A 804 15.77 51.26 15.92
CA ALA A 804 14.59 51.78 15.24
C ALA A 804 14.56 51.95 13.70
N ASN A 805 13.61 51.21 13.12
CA ASN A 805 12.75 51.47 11.95
C ASN A 805 13.21 52.50 10.91
N THR A 806 13.33 52.05 9.66
CA THR A 806 12.84 52.78 8.48
C THR A 806 12.73 51.88 7.25
N THR A 807 11.65 52.11 6.49
CA THR A 807 11.22 51.48 5.23
C THR A 807 12.26 51.59 4.10
N PRO A 808 12.44 50.59 3.21
CA PRO A 808 13.33 50.76 2.07
C PRO A 808 12.60 51.30 0.83
N ALA A 809 13.18 52.36 0.27
CA ALA A 809 12.96 52.84 -1.09
C ALA A 809 13.88 52.10 -2.09
N LEU A 810 13.40 51.98 -3.33
CA LEU A 810 14.06 51.38 -4.50
C LEU A 810 15.39 52.04 -4.87
N GLN A 811 16.40 51.24 -5.22
CA GLN A 811 17.38 51.61 -6.25
C GLN A 811 18.00 50.41 -6.97
N GLN A 812 18.07 50.57 -8.31
CA GLN A 812 18.53 49.64 -9.32
C GLN A 812 20.05 49.45 -9.30
N GLN A 813 20.53 48.24 -9.64
CA GLN A 813 21.81 48.09 -10.33
C GLN A 813 21.84 46.90 -11.30
N LYS A 814 22.48 47.16 -12.43
CA LYS A 814 22.50 46.46 -13.73
C LYS A 814 23.12 45.05 -13.68
N LEU A 815 22.53 44.12 -14.44
CA LEU A 815 23.18 42.89 -14.89
C LEU A 815 23.65 43.03 -16.36
N GLN A 816 24.91 42.71 -16.59
CA GLN A 816 25.49 42.50 -17.92
C GLN A 816 25.27 41.05 -18.38
N LEU A 817 24.84 40.91 -19.62
CA LEU A 817 24.63 39.66 -20.35
C LEU A 817 25.95 39.03 -20.80
N THR A 818 26.09 37.72 -20.61
CA THR A 818 26.86 36.84 -21.50
C THR A 818 26.03 35.61 -21.86
N THR A 819 25.94 35.38 -23.16
CA THR A 819 25.05 34.45 -23.86
C THR A 819 25.70 33.07 -23.98
N ALA A 820 25.00 32.01 -23.55
CA ALA A 820 25.29 30.64 -23.95
C ALA A 820 24.01 29.98 -24.47
N ILE A 821 24.12 29.38 -25.65
CA ILE A 821 23.04 28.88 -26.50
C ILE A 821 22.54 27.53 -25.96
N ILE A 822 21.23 27.40 -25.72
CA ILE A 822 20.57 26.13 -25.38
C ILE A 822 19.65 25.73 -26.52
N LYS A 823 19.86 24.51 -27.04
CA LYS A 823 18.97 23.81 -27.98
C LYS A 823 17.64 23.48 -27.29
N THR A 824 16.54 23.86 -27.92
CA THR A 824 15.17 23.54 -27.52
C THR A 824 14.81 22.12 -27.94
N ASP A 825 14.49 21.27 -26.97
CA ASP A 825 13.77 20.00 -27.18
C ASP A 825 12.45 20.08 -26.40
N TYR A 826 11.33 20.00 -27.12
CA TYR A 826 9.98 20.06 -26.55
C TYR A 826 9.52 18.64 -26.23
N GLY A 827 9.54 18.27 -24.96
CA GLY A 827 9.09 16.96 -24.50
C GLY A 827 8.45 17.01 -23.11
N MET A 828 7.34 16.30 -22.96
CA MET A 828 6.49 16.17 -21.76
C MET A 828 7.23 15.63 -20.50
N HIS A 829 8.50 15.25 -20.62
CA HIS A 829 9.37 14.81 -19.53
C HIS A 829 9.79 15.93 -18.56
N ALA A 830 9.94 17.17 -19.02
CA ALA A 830 10.40 18.27 -18.17
C ALA A 830 9.35 18.71 -17.14
N VAL A 831 8.06 18.52 -17.46
CA VAL A 831 6.93 18.87 -16.58
C VAL A 831 6.81 17.85 -15.42
N ASN A 832 7.08 16.58 -15.69
CA ASN A 832 7.03 15.51 -14.68
C ASN A 832 8.23 15.55 -13.71
N ALA A 833 9.41 15.99 -14.16
CA ALA A 833 10.58 16.11 -13.29
C ALA A 833 10.43 17.22 -12.23
N ALA A 834 9.74 18.31 -12.57
CA ALA A 834 9.47 19.41 -11.63
C ALA A 834 8.31 19.11 -10.66
N ALA A 835 7.38 18.22 -11.03
CA ALA A 835 6.24 17.84 -10.19
C ALA A 835 6.64 16.88 -9.04
N LYS A 836 7.73 16.12 -9.18
CA LYS A 836 8.16 15.08 -8.22
C LYS A 836 8.76 15.62 -6.92
N SER A 837 9.12 16.91 -6.85
CA SER A 837 9.80 17.52 -5.69
C SER A 837 9.03 18.65 -4.99
N MET A 838 7.79 18.99 -5.40
CA MET A 838 7.12 20.24 -5.00
C MET A 838 5.64 20.11 -4.56
N GLN A 839 5.19 18.99 -3.97
CA GLN A 839 3.76 18.82 -3.62
C GLN A 839 3.48 18.14 -2.26
N SER A 840 4.11 18.57 -1.17
CA SER A 840 3.67 18.16 0.18
C SER A 840 2.74 19.15 0.88
N ASP A 841 2.68 20.39 0.40
CA ASP A 841 2.18 21.56 1.15
C ASP A 841 1.44 22.58 0.28
N ALA A 842 1.02 22.18 -0.93
CA ALA A 842 0.23 23.04 -1.81
C ALA A 842 -1.26 22.98 -1.43
N PRO A 843 -1.89 24.11 -1.04
CA PRO A 843 -3.30 24.12 -0.66
C PRO A 843 -4.20 23.87 -1.89
N SER A 844 -5.36 23.27 -1.65
CA SER A 844 -6.40 23.13 -2.67
C SER A 844 -6.92 24.49 -3.11
N CYS A 845 -7.20 24.64 -4.40
CA CYS A 845 -7.72 25.88 -4.95
C CYS A 845 -9.06 26.23 -4.29
N ASN A 846 -9.18 27.43 -3.72
CA ASN A 846 -10.42 27.90 -3.10
C ASN A 846 -11.57 28.14 -4.10
N THR A 847 -11.31 28.05 -5.41
CA THR A 847 -12.31 28.24 -6.47
C THR A 847 -12.79 26.92 -7.05
N CYS A 848 -11.89 25.95 -7.29
CA CYS A 848 -12.26 24.72 -8.00
C CYS A 848 -11.75 23.43 -7.34
N GLY A 849 -11.18 23.51 -6.13
CA GLY A 849 -10.71 22.35 -5.35
C GLY A 849 -9.46 21.64 -5.89
N HIS A 850 -8.96 22.00 -7.07
CA HIS A 850 -7.78 21.38 -7.68
C HIS A 850 -6.51 21.76 -6.91
N ILE A 851 -5.57 20.81 -6.78
CA ILE A 851 -4.30 21.05 -6.09
C ILE A 851 -3.53 22.14 -6.85
N THR A 852 -3.19 23.20 -6.15
CA THR A 852 -2.45 24.32 -6.74
C THR A 852 -0.98 23.97 -6.94
N VAL A 853 -0.30 24.65 -7.84
CA VAL A 853 1.13 24.50 -8.09
C VAL A 853 1.83 25.79 -7.70
N ARG A 854 2.96 25.67 -6.98
CA ARG A 854 3.70 26.83 -6.50
C ARG A 854 4.24 27.65 -7.69
N SER A 855 3.95 28.94 -7.69
CA SER A 855 4.38 29.91 -8.70
C SER A 855 4.96 31.14 -7.98
N GLY A 856 6.26 31.09 -7.70
CA GLY A 856 6.93 32.09 -6.86
C GLY A 856 6.50 32.01 -5.40
N THR A 857 6.14 33.15 -4.81
CA THR A 857 5.56 33.25 -3.45
C THR A 857 4.07 32.87 -3.40
N CYS A 858 3.44 32.73 -4.56
CA CYS A 858 2.03 32.41 -4.68
C CYS A 858 1.81 30.95 -5.13
N TYR A 859 0.56 30.53 -5.10
CA TYR A 859 0.09 29.27 -5.62
C TYR A 859 -0.81 29.53 -6.82
N LYS A 860 -0.63 28.80 -7.91
CA LYS A 860 -1.42 28.93 -9.13
C LYS A 860 -2.18 27.63 -9.39
N CYS A 861 -3.48 27.72 -9.53
CA CYS A 861 -4.30 26.60 -9.94
C CYS A 861 -4.10 26.36 -11.44
N LEU A 862 -3.57 25.19 -11.83
CA LEU A 862 -3.42 24.85 -13.24
C LEU A 862 -4.76 24.56 -13.94
N ASN A 863 -5.80 24.21 -13.17
CA ASN A 863 -7.13 23.94 -13.70
C ASN A 863 -7.92 25.22 -14.03
N CYS A 864 -8.17 26.10 -13.05
CA CYS A 864 -8.96 27.32 -13.26
C CYS A 864 -8.14 28.61 -13.44
N GLY A 865 -6.81 28.55 -13.35
CA GLY A 865 -5.92 29.71 -13.49
C GLY A 865 -5.87 30.64 -12.27
N ASN A 866 -6.66 30.39 -11.23
CA ASN A 866 -6.71 31.22 -10.02
C ASN A 866 -5.36 31.23 -9.27
N SER A 867 -4.98 32.39 -8.74
CA SER A 867 -3.74 32.59 -7.98
C SER A 867 -4.07 32.89 -6.52
N MET A 868 -3.43 32.17 -5.60
CA MET A 868 -3.67 32.23 -4.15
C MET A 868 -2.37 32.56 -3.41
N GLY A 869 -2.45 33.38 -2.37
CA GLY A 869 -1.29 33.68 -1.51
C GLY A 869 -0.33 34.75 -2.06
N CYS A 870 -0.76 35.59 -2.99
CA CYS A 870 -0.01 36.80 -3.35
C CYS A 870 -0.37 37.96 -2.41
N SER A 871 0.63 38.51 -1.72
CA SER A 871 0.62 39.87 -1.15
C SER A 871 1.42 40.79 -2.03
#